data_AF-A0A535FIL1-F1
#
_entry.id   AF-A0A535FIL1-F1
#
_cell.length_a   1.000
_cell.length_b   1.000
_cell.length_c   1.000
_cell.angle_alpha   90.00
_cell.angle_beta   90.00
_cell.angle_gamma   90.00
#
_symmetry.space_group_name_H-M   'P 1'
#
loop_
_entity.id
_entity.type
_entity.pdbx_description
1 polymer ?
#
loop_
_entity_poly.entity_id
_entity_poly.type
_entity_poly.pdbx_seq_one_letter_code
_entity_poly.pdbx_strand_id
1 'polypeptide(L)'
;MKQALKLFYSYAPEDETLRQELDKHLALLKREHLIDDWHHKKISAGGIFQQEIDHHLQSAHIILLLISPDFIASDYCYSTELQTAIKRYREGTACVVPILLRPCDWKTAIQGDLQALPSDERAVTTWPNQDVAFAEITRAIREMISELKSHPNSNRPRQTNVSKRQRHDEGISSRESSTRISTPDTAHTASSFAALNTITLRKMIDRYYRELHGYQGKADYELAVRSAFQNLLAETARLVKWTLIPEQKIEGGIRPDGVLRDSFDLRLAKKKADGYPLINTIFENTKKAVLYQNKKPFPVEYDLSKPNDITDLLRQFFTYTEPDIENFEAAVREFKERIPELAQSLLNIIAQEHKLNKRFTAAFDNFTTLCCTSLDPTISTETIDEMLVQHLLTERLFRTVFNNHDFVDRNVIAVEIEKVIQALAIRSFNRHEFLKSLDRFYVAIEGAAKGIESWSERQHFLNIVYERFFQGFSVKQADTHGIVYTPQEIVDFMCASIDEALQREFHTSLAEPGVQILDPATGTGSFIVNLVHRIPRHRLKYKYQHDLFCNEITLLPYYIASLNIEHEYYTLMKEYEPFAGICFADTLALAEGLQMSLFAQENTERVKREKEAQITVVIGNPPYNLGQKSENENNKNRPYPKVDERIKMTYGRDSQATLTNKLYDAYVKFFRWATDRLQGRDGIVCLITNNSFIDQIAFDGMRKHLLQDFTHIYHLDLHGNVRKNPQLSGTTHNVFGIQVGVGITIAVRNSQNPLRSLKYFRVPEFWSKLDKLAFLSEKGDISHIDWQELHPDKRYFWITERINPEFDSHTFLPMGTKEAKSTQALQAQTIFKTYSLGVVTSRDEWVYDFSRALLKEKLQRFITNYNSEVFRWSQEVINHDLHLLPKESMLTYIDNFVNNTTSFLKWTDRLKEALSKQQMLKFESSKIRVALYRPFCKQFLYFDHLLNQRRYQQYVFFPTPASEQENVVICVPGLGDRKGFGCLATNVIATLDLAFEKAQCFPYYTYAEDGSNRRENITDWVLKQFQAKYGIEVTKWDIFHYVYAILHRPQYRERYAENLKHSLPRIPPLQRYEAFMTCVRIGKQLMDLHVNYEQKDEYRLALQENKQVPFDWRITKMKLTPDKTAVVVNECLTLVGVPPECFQYRLGGRSALEWVIDQYQVTTDKRSGIESDPNRVDDEQYIVHLVGRVITVSVETVKLVNALAEAVMDDPAL
;
A
#
# COMPACT_ATOMS: atom_id res chain seq x y z
N MET A 1 -13.89 38.31 37.61
CA MET A 1 -13.80 37.87 36.20
C MET A 1 -14.30 36.43 36.15
N LYS A 2 -15.37 36.13 35.39
CA LYS A 2 -15.85 34.75 35.23
C LYS A 2 -14.83 33.99 34.37
N GLN A 3 -14.32 32.86 34.87
CA GLN A 3 -13.34 32.02 34.18
C GLN A 3 -13.90 31.54 32.84
N ALA A 4 -13.10 31.59 31.76
CA ALA A 4 -13.51 31.13 30.44
C ALA A 4 -13.69 29.60 30.44
N LEU A 5 -14.69 29.10 29.73
CA LEU A 5 -14.95 27.66 29.64
C LEU A 5 -13.96 27.03 28.64
N LYS A 6 -13.22 26.02 29.09
CA LYS A 6 -12.28 25.30 28.22
C LYS A 6 -13.03 24.51 27.14
N LEU A 7 -12.70 24.72 25.89
CA LEU A 7 -13.31 24.07 24.73
C LEU A 7 -12.32 23.15 24.03
N PHE A 8 -12.76 21.92 23.73
CA PHE A 8 -11.97 20.92 23.02
C PHE A 8 -12.68 20.50 21.74
N TYR A 9 -11.93 20.40 20.64
CA TYR A 9 -12.42 19.85 19.38
C TYR A 9 -11.94 18.40 19.23
N SER A 10 -12.87 17.46 19.12
CA SER A 10 -12.58 16.09 18.69
C SER A 10 -12.96 15.98 17.21
N TYR A 11 -11.97 15.72 16.36
CA TYR A 11 -12.13 15.70 14.91
C TYR A 11 -11.04 14.86 14.24
N ALA A 12 -11.33 14.26 13.09
CA ALA A 12 -10.31 13.58 12.30
C ALA A 12 -9.37 14.60 11.62
N PRO A 13 -8.07 14.31 11.47
CA PRO A 13 -7.13 15.21 10.79
C PRO A 13 -7.59 15.66 9.39
N GLU A 14 -8.36 14.82 8.70
CA GLU A 14 -8.97 15.05 7.40
C GLU A 14 -10.03 16.16 7.42
N ASP A 15 -10.65 16.44 8.57
CA ASP A 15 -11.65 17.50 8.78
C ASP A 15 -11.06 18.80 9.33
N GLU A 16 -9.73 18.91 9.44
CA GLU A 16 -9.03 20.08 9.97
C GLU A 16 -9.48 21.38 9.31
N THR A 17 -9.70 21.38 7.99
CA THR A 17 -10.16 22.58 7.28
C THR A 17 -11.53 23.05 7.78
N LEU A 18 -12.48 22.13 7.95
CA LEU A 18 -13.82 22.45 8.46
C LEU A 18 -13.80 22.85 9.95
N ARG A 19 -12.88 22.27 10.74
CA ARG A 19 -12.62 22.70 12.12
C ARG A 19 -12.06 24.11 12.19
N GLN A 20 -11.13 24.46 11.29
CA GLN A 20 -10.57 25.80 11.20
C GLN A 20 -11.63 26.84 10.82
N GLU A 21 -12.53 26.51 9.89
CA GLU A 21 -13.65 27.40 9.57
C GLU A 21 -14.57 27.59 10.78
N LEU A 22 -14.99 26.51 11.45
CA LEU A 22 -15.78 26.61 12.68
C LEU A 22 -15.08 27.49 13.74
N ASP A 23 -13.76 27.38 13.87
CA ASP A 23 -12.97 28.16 14.81
C ASP A 23 -12.94 29.66 14.52
N LYS A 24 -12.88 30.03 13.23
CA LYS A 24 -13.01 31.42 12.79
C LYS A 24 -14.37 31.98 13.20
N HIS A 25 -15.44 31.21 13.02
CA HIS A 25 -16.79 31.60 13.44
C HIS A 25 -16.92 31.72 14.97
N LEU A 26 -16.21 30.89 15.74
CA LEU A 26 -16.15 30.98 17.20
C LEU A 26 -15.24 32.11 17.72
N ALA A 27 -14.50 32.83 16.86
CA ALA A 27 -13.51 33.83 17.27
C ALA A 27 -14.08 34.97 18.12
N LEU A 28 -15.33 35.39 17.89
CA LEU A 28 -15.98 36.40 18.72
C LEU A 28 -16.20 35.91 20.15
N LEU A 29 -16.56 34.63 20.35
CA LEU A 29 -16.73 34.04 21.68
C LEU A 29 -15.39 33.95 22.44
N LYS A 30 -14.28 33.75 21.73
CA LYS A 30 -12.91 33.78 22.32
C LYS A 30 -12.50 35.20 22.73
N ARG A 31 -12.76 36.20 21.88
CA ARG A 31 -12.48 37.62 22.15
C ARG A 31 -13.28 38.16 23.33
N GLU A 32 -14.51 37.69 23.49
CA GLU A 32 -15.36 37.99 24.66
C GLU A 32 -15.01 37.17 25.91
N HIS A 33 -13.95 36.34 25.85
CA HIS A 33 -13.49 35.44 26.93
C HIS A 33 -14.58 34.50 27.46
N LEU A 34 -15.48 34.08 26.57
CA LEU A 34 -16.54 33.13 26.91
C LEU A 34 -16.04 31.69 26.87
N ILE A 35 -15.15 31.39 25.92
CA ILE A 35 -14.47 30.11 25.73
C ILE A 35 -12.95 30.31 25.60
N ASP A 36 -12.20 29.29 25.98
CA ASP A 36 -10.76 29.18 25.75
C ASP A 36 -10.49 27.83 25.08
N ASP A 37 -10.02 27.84 23.83
CA ASP A 37 -9.99 26.65 22.98
C ASP A 37 -8.61 25.99 22.94
N TRP A 38 -8.59 24.66 22.92
CA TRP A 38 -7.38 23.87 22.74
C TRP A 38 -7.53 22.85 21.60
N HIS A 39 -6.45 22.61 20.87
CA HIS A 39 -6.37 21.58 19.81
C HIS A 39 -4.94 21.03 19.69
N HIS A 40 -4.79 19.83 19.11
CA HIS A 40 -3.54 19.05 19.08
C HIS A 40 -2.30 19.77 18.47
N LYS A 41 -2.47 20.80 17.63
CA LYS A 41 -1.36 21.63 17.12
C LYS A 41 -0.80 22.67 18.10
N LYS A 42 -1.36 22.83 19.31
CA LYS A 42 -0.82 23.73 20.36
C LYS A 42 0.20 23.03 21.27
N ILE A 43 0.54 21.76 20.99
CA ILE A 43 1.55 20.97 21.69
C ILE A 43 2.94 21.49 21.34
N SER A 44 3.70 21.93 22.34
CA SER A 44 5.10 22.37 22.17
C SER A 44 6.02 21.21 21.79
N ALA A 45 7.01 21.47 20.93
CA ALA A 45 7.99 20.45 20.52
C ALA A 45 8.72 19.86 21.75
N GLY A 46 8.48 18.57 22.03
CA GLY A 46 9.06 17.83 23.15
C GLY A 46 8.05 17.12 24.07
N GLY A 47 6.75 17.42 23.96
CA GLY A 47 5.69 16.73 24.71
C GLY A 47 5.23 15.42 24.06
N ILE A 48 4.83 14.44 24.87
CA ILE A 48 4.22 13.17 24.39
C ILE A 48 2.81 13.50 23.90
N PHE A 49 2.63 13.54 22.57
CA PHE A 49 1.43 13.98 21.84
C PHE A 49 0.11 13.42 22.40
N GLN A 50 0.12 12.16 22.83
CA GLN A 50 -1.03 11.44 23.36
C GLN A 50 -1.47 11.93 24.75
N GLN A 51 -0.51 12.16 25.66
CA GLN A 51 -0.80 12.56 27.05
C GLN A 51 -1.34 13.99 27.14
N GLU A 52 -0.94 14.89 26.24
CA GLU A 52 -1.46 16.26 26.21
C GLU A 52 -2.90 16.30 25.66
N ILE A 53 -3.23 15.51 24.64
CA ILE A 53 -4.60 15.39 24.12
C ILE A 53 -5.54 14.85 25.20
N ASP A 54 -5.14 13.77 25.89
CA ASP A 54 -5.94 13.19 26.97
C ASP A 54 -6.12 14.16 28.14
N HIS A 55 -5.09 14.93 28.50
CA HIS A 55 -5.17 15.96 29.55
C HIS A 55 -6.16 17.08 29.20
N HIS A 56 -6.15 17.56 27.96
CA HIS A 56 -7.04 18.62 27.51
C HIS A 56 -8.47 18.12 27.29
N LEU A 57 -8.64 16.88 26.80
CA LEU A 57 -9.93 16.22 26.71
C LEU A 57 -10.54 15.95 28.10
N GLN A 58 -9.74 15.66 29.13
CA GLN A 58 -10.22 15.46 30.51
C GLN A 58 -10.53 16.76 31.26
N SER A 59 -9.91 17.88 30.87
CA SER A 59 -10.10 19.18 31.53
C SER A 59 -11.06 20.14 30.80
N ALA A 60 -11.54 19.77 29.61
CA ALA A 60 -12.50 20.56 28.82
C ALA A 60 -13.87 20.65 29.51
N HIS A 61 -14.52 21.81 29.44
CA HIS A 61 -15.90 22.00 29.91
C HIS A 61 -16.91 21.79 28.76
N ILE A 62 -16.49 22.11 27.54
CA ILE A 62 -17.26 21.93 26.30
C ILE A 62 -16.42 21.07 25.35
N ILE A 63 -17.02 20.02 24.81
CA ILE A 63 -16.40 19.13 23.83
C ILE A 63 -17.25 19.16 22.57
N LEU A 64 -16.65 19.62 21.47
CA LEU A 64 -17.29 19.62 20.16
C LEU A 64 -16.84 18.38 19.39
N LEU A 65 -17.78 17.48 19.09
CA LEU A 65 -17.53 16.30 18.27
C LEU A 65 -17.81 16.67 16.81
N LEU A 66 -16.77 16.80 15.99
CA LEU A 66 -16.92 17.20 14.60
C LEU A 66 -17.06 15.95 13.72
N ILE A 67 -18.31 15.60 13.43
CA ILE A 67 -18.66 14.29 12.88
C ILE A 67 -18.65 14.31 11.36
N SER A 68 -17.95 13.33 10.79
CA SER A 68 -17.80 13.10 9.37
C SER A 68 -17.56 11.60 9.11
N PRO A 69 -17.59 11.13 7.84
CA PRO A 69 -17.11 9.79 7.49
C PRO A 69 -15.68 9.50 7.99
N ASP A 70 -14.79 10.49 7.95
CA ASP A 70 -13.38 10.35 8.35
C ASP A 70 -13.25 10.30 9.89
N PHE A 71 -14.07 11.08 10.61
CA PHE A 71 -14.19 10.99 12.08
C PHE A 71 -14.65 9.61 12.53
N ILE A 72 -15.62 9.01 11.81
CA ILE A 72 -16.13 7.67 12.11
C ILE A 72 -15.13 6.58 11.70
N ALA A 73 -14.35 6.80 10.62
CA ALA A 73 -13.32 5.86 10.16
C ALA A 73 -12.01 5.92 10.95
N SER A 74 -11.79 6.97 11.73
CA SER A 74 -10.59 7.14 12.57
C SER A 74 -10.73 6.33 13.87
N ASP A 75 -9.98 5.23 13.97
CA ASP A 75 -9.96 4.38 15.17
C ASP A 75 -9.69 5.19 16.45
N TYR A 76 -8.80 6.18 16.39
CA TYR A 76 -8.43 7.01 17.54
C TYR A 76 -9.54 8.00 17.97
N CYS A 77 -10.11 8.75 17.03
CA CYS A 77 -11.19 9.70 17.32
C CYS A 77 -12.47 8.99 17.75
N TYR A 78 -12.80 7.87 17.09
CA TYR A 78 -14.03 7.13 17.31
C TYR A 78 -14.00 6.22 18.54
N SER A 79 -12.89 5.50 18.81
CA SER A 79 -12.83 4.55 19.91
C SER A 79 -12.31 5.14 21.23
N THR A 80 -11.51 6.21 21.19
CA THR A 80 -10.90 6.80 22.39
C THR A 80 -11.51 8.15 22.77
N GLU A 81 -11.48 9.13 21.86
CA GLU A 81 -11.94 10.50 22.18
C GLU A 81 -13.48 10.57 22.35
N LEU A 82 -14.24 9.95 21.45
CA LEU A 82 -15.69 9.88 21.51
C LEU A 82 -16.20 9.15 22.76
N GLN A 83 -15.60 8.01 23.12
CA GLN A 83 -16.00 7.26 24.32
C GLN A 83 -15.74 8.07 25.59
N THR A 84 -14.60 8.75 25.66
CA THR A 84 -14.24 9.63 26.77
C THR A 84 -15.20 10.83 26.86
N ALA A 85 -15.54 11.46 25.73
CA ALA A 85 -16.51 12.55 25.69
C ALA A 85 -17.90 12.11 26.18
N ILE A 86 -18.42 10.99 25.66
CA ILE A 86 -19.75 10.47 26.04
C ILE A 86 -19.79 10.05 27.51
N LYS A 87 -18.71 9.47 28.04
CA LYS A 87 -18.58 9.19 29.49
C LYS A 87 -18.71 10.48 30.31
N ARG A 88 -17.97 11.53 29.94
CA ARG A 88 -18.02 12.83 30.64
C ARG A 88 -19.38 13.53 30.51
N TYR A 89 -20.08 13.35 29.39
CA TYR A 89 -21.47 13.79 29.23
C TYR A 89 -22.43 13.07 30.19
N ARG A 90 -22.36 11.73 30.26
CA ARG A 90 -23.23 10.92 31.16
C ARG A 90 -22.97 11.22 32.64
N GLU A 91 -21.72 11.48 33.00
CA GLU A 91 -21.31 11.88 34.35
C GLU A 91 -21.61 13.37 34.65
N GLY A 92 -22.04 14.14 33.64
CA GLY A 92 -22.34 15.56 33.76
C GLY A 92 -21.12 16.45 34.00
N THR A 93 -19.91 15.96 33.70
CA THR A 93 -18.63 16.66 33.93
C THR A 93 -18.14 17.45 32.72
N ALA A 94 -18.76 17.28 31.55
CA ALA A 94 -18.58 18.12 30.37
C ALA A 94 -19.88 18.20 29.55
N CYS A 95 -20.09 19.31 28.86
CA CYS A 95 -21.11 19.42 27.82
C CYS A 95 -20.54 18.94 26.49
N VAL A 96 -21.23 18.00 25.84
CA VAL A 96 -20.79 17.42 24.57
C VAL A 96 -21.78 17.81 23.48
N VAL A 97 -21.26 18.42 22.41
CA VAL A 97 -22.08 18.90 21.29
C VAL A 97 -21.61 18.23 20.01
N PRO A 98 -22.43 17.34 19.44
CA PRO A 98 -22.16 16.78 18.12
C PRO A 98 -22.43 17.82 17.04
N ILE A 99 -21.46 18.03 16.15
CA ILE A 99 -21.54 18.94 15.00
C ILE A 99 -21.36 18.11 13.74
N LEU A 100 -22.40 18.03 12.92
CA LEU A 100 -22.35 17.23 11.70
C LEU A 100 -21.66 18.01 10.57
N LEU A 101 -20.40 17.70 10.30
CA LEU A 101 -19.62 18.36 9.26
C LEU A 101 -19.94 17.81 7.86
N ARG A 102 -19.99 16.48 7.72
CA ARG A 102 -20.20 15.80 6.42
C ARG A 102 -21.31 14.76 6.49
N PRO A 103 -22.05 14.51 5.40
CA PRO A 103 -23.09 13.47 5.38
C PRO A 103 -22.49 12.13 5.79
N CYS A 104 -22.95 11.63 6.92
CA CYS A 104 -22.59 10.32 7.42
C CYS A 104 -23.69 9.81 8.34
N ASP A 105 -23.77 8.49 8.49
CA ASP A 105 -24.71 7.86 9.40
C ASP A 105 -24.19 8.01 10.84
N TRP A 106 -24.35 9.20 11.41
CA TRP A 106 -23.79 9.57 12.72
C TRP A 106 -24.69 9.21 13.90
N LYS A 107 -26.02 9.16 13.66
CA LYS A 107 -27.04 8.86 14.68
C LYS A 107 -26.90 7.45 15.26
N THR A 108 -26.28 6.60 14.49
CA THR A 108 -25.97 5.22 14.84
C THR A 108 -24.60 5.07 15.48
N ALA A 109 -23.69 6.02 15.21
CA ALA A 109 -22.31 6.05 15.67
C ALA A 109 -22.15 6.66 17.08
N ILE A 110 -23.08 7.52 17.53
CA ILE A 110 -23.03 8.18 18.84
C ILE A 110 -24.20 7.70 19.71
N GLN A 111 -23.91 6.90 20.76
CA GLN A 111 -24.92 6.43 21.72
C GLN A 111 -25.31 7.51 22.75
N GLY A 112 -26.36 8.27 22.46
CA GLY A 112 -27.05 9.14 23.41
C GLY A 112 -28.05 10.07 22.70
N ASP A 113 -29.10 10.54 23.40
CA ASP A 113 -30.07 11.54 22.91
C ASP A 113 -29.42 12.96 22.83
N LEU A 114 -28.24 13.07 22.21
CA LEU A 114 -27.56 14.33 21.98
C LEU A 114 -28.13 14.99 20.72
N GLN A 115 -28.62 16.21 20.87
CA GLN A 115 -29.04 17.02 19.73
C GLN A 115 -27.79 17.50 18.98
N ALA A 116 -27.66 17.13 17.70
CA ALA A 116 -26.60 17.65 16.86
C ALA A 116 -26.90 19.06 16.35
N LEU A 117 -25.83 19.76 16.00
CA LEU A 117 -25.86 21.01 15.25
C LEU A 117 -25.32 20.79 13.83
N PRO A 118 -25.86 21.44 12.79
CA PRO A 118 -27.01 22.35 12.79
C PRO A 118 -28.33 21.68 13.19
N SER A 119 -29.31 22.48 13.63
CA SER A 119 -30.52 22.00 14.32
C SER A 119 -31.51 21.20 13.45
N ASP A 120 -31.35 21.27 12.13
CA ASP A 120 -32.05 20.46 11.12
C ASP A 120 -31.32 19.14 10.78
N GLU A 121 -30.23 18.84 11.50
CA GLU A 121 -29.35 17.69 11.30
C GLU A 121 -28.75 17.59 9.89
N ARG A 122 -28.74 18.71 9.16
CA ARG A 122 -28.15 18.79 7.83
C ARG A 122 -26.65 19.05 7.97
N ALA A 123 -25.84 18.15 7.43
CA ALA A 123 -24.38 18.25 7.49
C ALA A 123 -23.89 19.57 6.89
N VAL A 124 -22.95 20.25 7.55
CA VAL A 124 -22.41 21.56 7.13
C VAL A 124 -22.04 21.58 5.64
N THR A 125 -21.37 20.54 5.15
CA THR A 125 -20.96 20.45 3.73
C THR A 125 -22.11 20.31 2.71
N THR A 126 -23.33 20.03 3.16
CA THR A 126 -24.53 20.01 2.30
C THR A 126 -25.31 21.31 2.34
N TRP A 127 -24.93 22.26 3.20
CA TRP A 127 -25.52 23.60 3.16
C TRP A 127 -25.04 24.34 1.91
N PRO A 128 -25.93 25.05 1.20
CA PRO A 128 -25.53 25.87 0.04
C PRO A 128 -24.47 26.92 0.39
N ASN A 129 -24.49 27.39 1.65
CA ASN A 129 -23.41 28.17 2.24
C ASN A 129 -23.07 27.60 3.64
N GLN A 130 -21.82 27.16 3.80
CA GLN A 130 -21.29 26.59 5.04
C GLN A 130 -21.12 27.64 6.15
N ASP A 131 -20.85 28.91 5.81
CA ASP A 131 -20.77 30.00 6.78
C ASP A 131 -22.10 30.25 7.49
N VAL A 132 -23.22 30.05 6.79
CA VAL A 132 -24.56 30.13 7.41
C VAL A 132 -24.73 29.00 8.43
N ALA A 133 -24.28 27.79 8.09
CA ALA A 133 -24.32 26.64 9.00
C ALA A 133 -23.41 26.86 10.22
N PHE A 134 -22.18 27.35 10.01
CA PHE A 134 -21.24 27.65 11.10
C PHE A 134 -21.70 28.83 11.97
N ALA A 135 -22.37 29.83 11.39
CA ALA A 135 -22.98 30.93 12.14
C ALA A 135 -24.17 30.44 12.99
N GLU A 136 -24.97 29.51 12.47
CA GLU A 136 -26.04 28.85 13.25
C GLU A 136 -25.45 28.04 14.41
N ILE A 137 -24.44 27.21 14.14
CA ILE A 137 -23.72 26.43 15.16
C ILE A 137 -23.15 27.37 16.24
N THR A 138 -22.52 28.47 15.84
CA THR A 138 -21.93 29.45 16.76
C THR A 138 -22.97 30.13 17.65
N ARG A 139 -24.15 30.47 17.09
CA ARG A 139 -25.26 31.04 17.86
C ARG A 139 -25.81 30.03 18.88
N ALA A 140 -25.99 28.78 18.48
CA ALA A 140 -26.44 27.72 19.39
C ALA A 140 -25.42 27.46 20.52
N ILE A 141 -24.12 27.44 20.22
CA ILE A 141 -23.06 27.33 21.24
C ILE A 141 -23.08 28.53 22.19
N ARG A 142 -23.31 29.75 21.68
CA ARG A 142 -23.43 30.96 22.51
C ARG A 142 -24.61 30.88 23.48
N GLU A 143 -25.76 30.42 23.02
CA GLU A 143 -26.96 30.22 23.85
C GLU A 143 -26.70 29.18 24.95
N MET A 144 -26.09 28.05 24.58
CA MET A 144 -25.68 27.01 25.52
C MET A 144 -24.69 27.53 26.59
N ILE A 145 -23.69 28.34 26.21
CA ILE A 145 -22.75 28.95 27.17
C ILE A 145 -23.47 29.89 28.14
N SER A 146 -24.46 30.65 27.67
CA SER A 146 -25.29 31.51 28.50
C SER A 146 -26.11 30.71 29.52
N GLU A 147 -26.69 29.58 29.10
CA GLU A 147 -27.41 28.67 29.99
C GLU A 147 -26.50 28.07 31.07
N LEU A 148 -25.34 27.51 30.68
CA LEU A 148 -24.33 26.96 31.58
C LEU A 148 -23.80 27.99 32.60
N LYS A 149 -23.71 29.27 32.21
CA LYS A 149 -23.29 30.36 33.10
C LYS A 149 -24.40 30.91 33.99
N SER A 150 -25.67 30.58 33.71
CA SER A 150 -26.84 31.03 34.45
C SER A 150 -27.32 30.02 35.51
N HIS A 151 -27.10 28.72 35.29
CA HIS A 151 -27.52 27.64 36.20
C HIS A 151 -26.39 26.59 36.38
N PRO A 152 -25.45 26.78 37.32
CA PRO A 152 -24.29 25.90 37.48
C PRO A 152 -24.59 24.47 37.97
N ASN A 153 -25.85 24.15 38.35
CA ASN A 153 -26.21 22.92 39.06
C ASN A 153 -27.58 22.34 38.65
N SER A 154 -27.78 22.02 37.37
CA SER A 154 -28.99 21.26 36.95
C SER A 154 -28.72 20.27 35.82
N ASN A 155 -27.83 19.29 36.04
CA ASN A 155 -27.79 18.07 35.22
C ASN A 155 -28.81 17.04 35.76
N ARG A 156 -30.06 17.13 35.28
CA ARG A 156 -31.02 16.01 35.23
C ARG A 156 -31.87 16.16 33.96
N PRO A 157 -32.00 15.14 33.10
CA PRO A 157 -32.78 15.26 31.87
C PRO A 157 -34.29 15.27 32.16
N ARG A 158 -35.00 16.27 31.62
CA ARG A 158 -36.47 16.39 31.68
C ARG A 158 -37.11 15.66 30.49
N GLN A 159 -38.02 14.74 30.80
CA GLN A 159 -39.01 14.19 29.85
C GLN A 159 -39.92 15.30 29.29
N THR A 160 -40.23 15.27 28.00
CA THR A 160 -41.43 15.95 27.47
C THR A 160 -42.17 15.11 26.43
N ASN A 161 -43.50 15.17 26.56
CA ASN A 161 -44.52 14.37 25.89
C ASN A 161 -44.81 14.82 24.45
N VAL A 162 -45.14 13.84 23.62
CA VAL A 162 -45.67 13.98 22.25
C VAL A 162 -47.20 14.16 22.29
N SER A 163 -47.74 15.03 21.42
CA SER A 163 -49.15 14.91 20.99
C SER A 163 -49.34 15.22 19.50
N LYS A 164 -49.87 14.20 18.77
CA LYS A 164 -50.79 14.19 17.59
C LYS A 164 -50.44 15.09 16.37
N ARG A 165 -50.41 14.62 15.09
CA ARG A 165 -51.45 13.92 14.30
C ARG A 165 -50.91 13.47 12.90
N GLN A 166 -51.37 12.30 12.40
CA GLN A 166 -51.79 11.90 11.01
C GLN A 166 -51.00 12.37 9.75
N ARG A 167 -50.83 11.65 8.63
CA ARG A 167 -51.05 10.26 8.09
C ARG A 167 -50.56 10.28 6.61
N HIS A 168 -50.45 9.08 6.00
CA HIS A 168 -50.28 8.70 4.57
C HIS A 168 -48.83 8.53 4.05
N ASP A 169 -48.41 7.28 3.74
CA ASP A 169 -48.62 6.46 2.51
C ASP A 169 -47.80 7.00 1.33
N GLU A 170 -47.11 6.25 0.48
CA GLU A 170 -47.04 4.84 0.07
C GLU A 170 -45.68 4.70 -0.70
N GLY A 171 -44.95 3.58 -0.63
CA GLY A 171 -44.90 2.59 -1.74
C GLY A 171 -43.76 2.91 -2.75
N ILE A 172 -43.02 2.01 -3.41
CA ILE A 172 -43.09 0.57 -3.76
C ILE A 172 -41.68 0.25 -4.31
N SER A 173 -41.01 -0.82 -3.82
CA SER A 173 -40.70 -2.10 -4.53
C SER A 173 -39.83 -1.94 -5.80
N SER A 174 -38.74 -2.67 -6.01
CA SER A 174 -38.54 -4.14 -6.11
C SER A 174 -37.19 -4.31 -6.88
N ARG A 175 -36.40 -5.39 -6.90
CA ARG A 175 -36.52 -6.79 -6.52
C ARG A 175 -35.14 -7.44 -6.69
N GLU A 176 -34.84 -8.44 -5.84
CA GLU A 176 -34.22 -9.76 -6.12
C GLU A 176 -32.85 -9.82 -6.88
N SER A 177 -31.86 -10.65 -6.54
CA SER A 177 -31.82 -11.87 -5.71
C SER A 177 -30.37 -12.38 -5.55
N SER A 178 -30.10 -12.96 -4.36
CA SER A 178 -29.26 -14.15 -4.06
C SER A 178 -27.79 -14.24 -4.53
N THR A 179 -26.79 -14.74 -3.80
CA THR A 179 -26.45 -15.05 -2.39
C THR A 179 -25.06 -15.71 -2.49
N ARG A 180 -24.09 -15.39 -1.63
CA ARG A 180 -23.13 -16.33 -1.03
C ARG A 180 -22.27 -15.65 0.04
N ILE A 181 -21.86 -16.48 0.99
CA ILE A 181 -21.50 -16.23 2.39
C ILE A 181 -20.03 -15.80 2.51
N SER A 182 -19.75 -14.77 3.32
CA SER A 182 -18.41 -14.27 3.67
C SER A 182 -18.26 -14.10 5.19
N THR A 183 -17.11 -14.48 5.75
CA THR A 183 -16.72 -14.28 7.16
C THR A 183 -16.38 -12.81 7.47
N PRO A 184 -16.51 -12.32 8.73
CA PRO A 184 -16.57 -10.89 9.04
C PRO A 184 -15.24 -10.30 9.54
N ASP A 185 -14.86 -9.14 9.01
CA ASP A 185 -13.78 -8.25 9.49
C ASP A 185 -14.19 -7.48 10.76
N THR A 186 -13.29 -7.34 11.73
CA THR A 186 -13.53 -6.77 13.07
C THR A 186 -13.75 -5.25 13.14
N ALA A 187 -13.90 -4.54 12.02
CA ALA A 187 -14.54 -3.21 12.00
C ALA A 187 -16.08 -3.30 12.15
N HIS A 188 -16.63 -4.52 12.12
CA HIS A 188 -18.06 -4.76 12.10
C HIS A 188 -18.79 -4.56 13.42
N THR A 189 -18.16 -4.54 14.59
CA THR A 189 -18.91 -4.37 15.84
C THR A 189 -19.48 -2.95 15.96
N ALA A 190 -18.69 -1.90 15.73
CA ALA A 190 -19.22 -0.52 15.73
C ALA A 190 -20.25 -0.27 14.61
N SER A 191 -20.05 -0.86 13.43
CA SER A 191 -20.95 -0.76 12.27
C SER A 191 -22.21 -1.64 12.38
N SER A 192 -22.21 -2.73 13.16
CA SER A 192 -23.38 -3.60 13.35
C SER A 192 -24.40 -2.98 14.30
N PHE A 193 -23.94 -2.22 15.32
CA PHE A 193 -24.81 -1.42 16.19
C PHE A 193 -25.60 -0.36 15.42
N ALA A 194 -25.00 0.17 14.35
CA ALA A 194 -25.61 1.15 13.48
C ALA A 194 -26.71 0.60 12.56
N ALA A 195 -26.47 -0.57 11.99
CA ALA A 195 -27.37 -1.18 11.03
C ALA A 195 -28.73 -1.59 11.65
N LEU A 196 -28.75 -1.87 12.95
CA LEU A 196 -29.96 -2.18 13.73
C LEU A 196 -30.64 -0.92 14.27
N ASN A 197 -30.85 0.13 13.45
CA ASN A 197 -31.62 1.29 13.89
C ASN A 197 -33.10 0.90 14.12
N THR A 198 -33.78 1.59 15.05
CA THR A 198 -35.15 1.23 15.48
C THR A 198 -36.17 1.30 14.34
N ILE A 199 -35.92 2.14 13.32
CA ILE A 199 -36.81 2.30 12.17
C ILE A 199 -36.73 1.07 11.26
N THR A 200 -35.53 0.55 11.00
CA THR A 200 -35.29 -0.62 10.14
C THR A 200 -35.82 -1.90 10.81
N LEU A 201 -35.52 -2.11 12.09
CA LEU A 201 -36.04 -3.24 12.86
C LEU A 201 -37.57 -3.25 12.92
N ARG A 202 -38.19 -2.08 13.11
CA ARG A 202 -39.65 -1.95 13.13
C ARG A 202 -40.29 -2.37 11.80
N LYS A 203 -39.70 -1.99 10.65
CA LYS A 203 -40.18 -2.44 9.33
C LYS A 203 -40.14 -3.96 9.16
N MET A 204 -39.11 -4.62 9.68
CA MET A 204 -38.97 -6.08 9.65
C MET A 204 -39.99 -6.77 10.56
N ILE A 205 -40.19 -6.22 11.76
CA ILE A 205 -41.18 -6.71 12.73
C ILE A 205 -42.61 -6.54 12.18
N ASP A 206 -42.91 -5.41 11.53
CA ASP A 206 -44.21 -5.19 10.87
C ASP A 206 -44.43 -6.15 9.69
N ARG A 207 -43.37 -6.61 9.02
CA ARG A 207 -43.45 -7.67 8.02
C ARG A 207 -43.69 -9.03 8.66
N TYR A 208 -42.98 -9.36 9.73
CA TYR A 208 -43.18 -10.57 10.52
C TYR A 208 -44.64 -10.71 10.99
N TYR A 209 -45.24 -9.65 11.54
CA TYR A 209 -46.65 -9.67 11.94
C TYR A 209 -47.62 -9.82 10.75
N ARG A 210 -47.32 -9.20 9.59
CA ARG A 210 -48.13 -9.39 8.38
C ARG A 210 -48.06 -10.83 7.86
N GLU A 211 -46.89 -11.45 7.90
CA GLU A 211 -46.72 -12.87 7.56
C GLU A 211 -47.51 -13.75 8.53
N LEU A 212 -47.41 -13.51 9.85
CA LEU A 212 -48.22 -14.21 10.86
C LEU A 212 -49.74 -14.07 10.64
N HIS A 213 -50.22 -12.87 10.33
CA HIS A 213 -51.64 -12.63 10.03
C HIS A 213 -52.09 -13.29 8.72
N GLY A 214 -51.21 -13.38 7.72
CA GLY A 214 -51.49 -14.06 6.45
C GLY A 214 -51.72 -15.58 6.59
N TYR A 215 -51.18 -16.18 7.65
CA TYR A 215 -51.37 -17.59 7.99
C TYR A 215 -52.66 -17.86 8.79
N GLN A 216 -53.22 -16.84 9.45
CA GLN A 216 -54.47 -16.99 10.23
C GLN A 216 -55.63 -17.43 9.34
N GLY A 217 -56.17 -18.62 9.62
CA GLY A 217 -57.32 -19.20 8.92
C GLY A 217 -56.99 -20.02 7.66
N LYS A 218 -55.72 -20.18 7.29
CA LYS A 218 -55.29 -21.00 6.11
C LYS A 218 -54.42 -22.21 6.47
N ALA A 219 -53.57 -22.11 7.49
CA ALA A 219 -52.76 -23.23 7.99
C ALA A 219 -52.27 -22.91 9.42
N ASP A 220 -52.83 -23.59 10.42
CA ASP A 220 -52.45 -23.44 11.84
C ASP A 220 -51.47 -24.54 12.31
N TYR A 221 -50.65 -25.11 11.41
CA TYR A 221 -49.66 -26.15 11.74
C TYR A 221 -48.21 -25.65 11.67
N GLU A 222 -47.37 -26.23 12.53
CA GLU A 222 -45.97 -25.90 12.90
C GLU A 222 -45.07 -25.35 11.79
N LEU A 223 -45.05 -26.00 10.62
CA LEU A 223 -44.19 -25.62 9.49
C LEU A 223 -44.55 -24.26 8.86
N ALA A 224 -45.81 -23.85 8.93
CA ALA A 224 -46.27 -22.61 8.29
C ALA A 224 -45.76 -21.36 9.03
N VAL A 225 -45.81 -21.38 10.37
CA VAL A 225 -45.49 -20.21 11.22
C VAL A 225 -43.98 -20.08 11.49
N ARG A 226 -43.25 -21.20 11.47
CA ARG A 226 -41.78 -21.28 11.59
C ARG A 226 -41.05 -20.40 10.57
N SER A 227 -41.53 -20.37 9.33
CA SER A 227 -40.95 -19.59 8.25
C SER A 227 -40.91 -18.08 8.55
N ALA A 228 -41.92 -17.55 9.23
CA ALA A 228 -42.03 -16.12 9.53
C ALA A 228 -40.93 -15.64 10.50
N PHE A 229 -40.69 -16.38 11.59
CA PHE A 229 -39.64 -16.02 12.54
C PHE A 229 -38.23 -16.25 11.98
N GLN A 230 -38.06 -17.30 11.16
CA GLN A 230 -36.81 -17.54 10.45
C GLN A 230 -36.49 -16.43 9.44
N ASN A 231 -37.49 -15.92 8.72
CA ASN A 231 -37.34 -14.77 7.83
C ASN A 231 -36.95 -13.51 8.60
N LEU A 232 -37.58 -13.27 9.75
CA LEU A 232 -37.24 -12.15 10.64
C LEU A 232 -35.77 -12.22 11.06
N LEU A 233 -35.28 -13.39 11.50
CA LEU A 233 -33.88 -13.59 11.86
C LEU A 233 -32.94 -13.44 10.65
N ALA A 234 -33.29 -13.98 9.50
CA ALA A 234 -32.46 -13.91 8.29
C ALA A 234 -32.33 -12.48 7.75
N GLU A 235 -33.42 -11.71 7.74
CA GLU A 235 -33.42 -10.31 7.33
C GLU A 235 -32.62 -9.44 8.30
N THR A 236 -32.79 -9.67 9.60
CA THR A 236 -32.03 -8.97 10.64
C THR A 236 -30.54 -9.31 10.57
N ALA A 237 -30.19 -10.58 10.35
CA ALA A 237 -28.81 -11.04 10.19
C ALA A 237 -28.11 -10.32 9.02
N ARG A 238 -28.78 -10.13 7.88
CA ARG A 238 -28.21 -9.43 6.72
C ARG A 238 -27.81 -7.99 7.03
N LEU A 239 -28.53 -7.30 7.92
CA LEU A 239 -28.19 -5.93 8.33
C LEU A 239 -26.84 -5.88 9.05
N VAL A 240 -26.55 -6.89 9.87
CA VAL A 240 -25.26 -7.03 10.56
C VAL A 240 -24.25 -7.87 9.77
N LYS A 241 -24.49 -8.06 8.46
CA LYS A 241 -23.67 -8.87 7.53
C LYS A 241 -23.48 -10.33 7.95
N TRP A 242 -24.38 -10.87 8.75
CA TRP A 242 -24.43 -12.28 9.10
C TRP A 242 -25.33 -13.03 8.11
N THR A 243 -25.00 -14.30 7.85
CA THR A 243 -25.87 -15.20 7.09
C THR A 243 -26.48 -16.24 8.01
N LEU A 244 -27.81 -16.27 8.09
CA LEU A 244 -28.52 -17.33 8.80
C LEU A 244 -28.40 -18.63 7.99
N ILE A 245 -27.89 -19.70 8.62
CA ILE A 245 -27.88 -21.05 8.06
C ILE A 245 -28.98 -21.85 8.78
N PRO A 246 -30.12 -22.12 8.12
CA PRO A 246 -31.19 -22.90 8.73
C PRO A 246 -30.76 -24.37 8.89
N GLU A 247 -31.09 -25.00 10.02
CA GLU A 247 -30.95 -26.45 10.23
C GLU A 247 -29.51 -27.01 10.11
N GLN A 248 -28.50 -26.21 10.45
CA GLN A 248 -27.12 -26.71 10.50
C GLN A 248 -26.99 -27.83 11.54
N LYS A 249 -26.53 -29.00 11.10
CA LYS A 249 -26.29 -30.16 11.98
C LYS A 249 -25.06 -29.87 12.84
N ILE A 250 -25.22 -29.95 14.17
CA ILE A 250 -24.12 -29.85 15.14
C ILE A 250 -23.74 -31.23 15.69
N GLU A 251 -22.62 -31.30 16.41
CA GLU A 251 -22.15 -32.53 17.05
C GLU A 251 -23.23 -33.14 17.97
N GLY A 252 -23.34 -34.48 17.99
CA GLY A 252 -24.43 -35.19 18.69
C GLY A 252 -25.72 -35.35 17.89
N GLY A 253 -25.78 -34.88 16.63
CA GLY A 253 -26.92 -35.13 15.72
C GLY A 253 -28.10 -34.17 15.91
N ILE A 254 -27.94 -33.14 16.74
CA ILE A 254 -28.93 -32.10 16.99
C ILE A 254 -29.01 -31.20 15.76
N ARG A 255 -30.25 -30.83 15.39
CA ARG A 255 -30.53 -29.81 14.38
C ARG A 255 -31.34 -28.71 15.06
N PRO A 256 -30.74 -27.56 15.39
CA PRO A 256 -31.48 -26.46 15.99
C PRO A 256 -32.53 -25.93 15.00
N ASP A 257 -33.77 -26.35 15.19
CA ASP A 257 -34.92 -25.88 14.41
C ASP A 257 -35.53 -24.63 15.06
N GLY A 258 -35.75 -23.60 14.26
CA GLY A 258 -36.47 -22.39 14.64
C GLY A 258 -37.95 -22.66 14.89
N VAL A 259 -38.25 -23.25 16.04
CA VAL A 259 -39.51 -23.23 16.82
C VAL A 259 -40.59 -24.28 16.56
N LEU A 260 -41.13 -24.76 17.70
CA LEU A 260 -42.14 -25.80 17.88
C LEU A 260 -43.04 -25.43 19.07
N ARG A 261 -44.33 -25.22 18.84
CA ARG A 261 -45.32 -24.85 19.87
C ARG A 261 -45.82 -26.11 20.60
N ASP A 262 -45.42 -26.28 21.85
CA ASP A 262 -46.18 -27.10 22.81
C ASP A 262 -45.84 -26.68 24.26
N SER A 263 -46.80 -26.82 25.18
CA SER A 263 -46.85 -26.28 26.55
C SER A 263 -45.49 -25.96 27.24
N PHE A 264 -45.34 -24.69 27.67
CA PHE A 264 -44.10 -23.93 27.82
C PHE A 264 -43.05 -24.45 28.85
N ASP A 265 -43.41 -25.27 29.83
CA ASP A 265 -42.49 -25.58 30.95
C ASP A 265 -41.76 -26.95 30.85
N LEU A 266 -42.33 -27.98 30.21
CA LEU A 266 -41.81 -29.35 30.30
C LEU A 266 -40.70 -29.71 29.27
N ARG A 267 -40.60 -28.99 28.14
CA ARG A 267 -39.65 -29.33 27.04
C ARG A 267 -38.39 -28.48 26.96
N LEU A 268 -38.33 -27.29 27.58
CA LEU A 268 -37.06 -26.54 27.70
C LEU A 268 -36.03 -27.35 28.49
N ALA A 269 -36.48 -28.03 29.55
CA ALA A 269 -35.66 -28.98 30.32
C ALA A 269 -35.17 -30.15 29.44
N LYS A 270 -36.04 -30.66 28.56
CA LYS A 270 -35.69 -31.73 27.61
C LYS A 270 -34.66 -31.29 26.56
N LYS A 271 -34.83 -30.12 25.93
CA LYS A 271 -33.84 -29.60 24.95
C LYS A 271 -32.48 -29.29 25.57
N LYS A 272 -32.45 -28.86 26.84
CA LYS A 272 -31.21 -28.74 27.61
C LYS A 272 -30.56 -30.11 27.86
N ALA A 273 -31.36 -31.12 28.21
CA ALA A 273 -30.88 -32.50 28.39
C ALA A 273 -30.42 -33.14 27.07
N ASP A 274 -31.05 -32.79 25.96
CA ASP A 274 -30.71 -33.24 24.61
C ASP A 274 -29.46 -32.55 24.03
N GLY A 275 -28.85 -31.57 24.74
CA GLY A 275 -27.54 -30.99 24.41
C GLY A 275 -27.54 -29.73 23.54
N TYR A 276 -28.64 -28.99 23.43
CA TYR A 276 -28.68 -27.77 22.62
C TYR A 276 -27.66 -26.70 23.11
N PRO A 277 -26.99 -25.97 22.21
CA PRO A 277 -26.05 -24.91 22.59
C PRO A 277 -26.80 -23.81 23.36
N LEU A 278 -26.17 -23.28 24.41
CA LEU A 278 -26.73 -22.23 25.27
C LEU A 278 -25.85 -20.96 25.27
N ILE A 279 -24.93 -20.85 24.31
CA ILE A 279 -23.93 -19.78 24.23
C ILE A 279 -24.54 -18.43 23.82
N ASN A 280 -25.44 -18.45 22.83
CA ASN A 280 -26.29 -17.33 22.38
C ASN A 280 -27.47 -17.94 21.60
N THR A 281 -28.59 -18.23 22.24
CA THR A 281 -29.67 -19.05 21.66
C THR A 281 -31.05 -18.55 22.07
N ILE A 282 -31.95 -18.39 21.09
CA ILE A 282 -33.34 -17.99 21.31
C ILE A 282 -34.23 -19.24 21.33
N PHE A 283 -35.05 -19.35 22.37
CA PHE A 283 -36.15 -20.32 22.44
C PHE A 283 -37.47 -19.56 22.37
N GLU A 284 -38.33 -19.83 21.39
CA GLU A 284 -39.62 -19.14 21.27
C GLU A 284 -40.81 -20.08 20.98
N ASN A 285 -42.04 -19.60 21.18
CA ASN A 285 -43.29 -20.35 20.96
C ASN A 285 -44.41 -19.55 20.25
N THR A 286 -44.04 -18.59 19.41
CA THR A 286 -44.83 -17.59 18.66
C THR A 286 -45.55 -16.54 19.50
N LYS A 287 -45.59 -16.71 20.83
CA LYS A 287 -46.12 -15.70 21.76
C LYS A 287 -45.05 -15.15 22.68
N LYS A 288 -44.06 -15.96 23.04
CA LYS A 288 -43.01 -15.61 23.97
C LYS A 288 -41.66 -16.16 23.50
N ALA A 289 -40.59 -15.47 23.88
CA ALA A 289 -39.22 -15.89 23.63
C ALA A 289 -38.33 -15.73 24.87
N VAL A 290 -37.36 -16.63 25.03
CA VAL A 290 -36.34 -16.59 26.06
C VAL A 290 -34.97 -16.67 25.38
N LEU A 291 -34.10 -15.73 25.71
CA LEU A 291 -32.72 -15.67 25.22
C LEU A 291 -31.79 -16.35 26.24
N TYR A 292 -30.91 -17.22 25.78
CA TYR A 292 -29.81 -17.77 26.57
C TYR A 292 -28.50 -17.18 26.07
N GLN A 293 -27.70 -16.65 26.98
CA GLN A 293 -26.37 -16.10 26.70
C GLN A 293 -25.41 -16.57 27.78
N ASN A 294 -24.19 -16.95 27.38
CA ASN A 294 -23.19 -17.49 28.30
C ASN A 294 -23.73 -18.64 29.19
N LYS A 295 -24.48 -19.57 28.59
CA LYS A 295 -25.11 -20.73 29.24
C LYS A 295 -26.13 -20.39 30.34
N LYS A 296 -26.53 -19.12 30.47
CA LYS A 296 -27.52 -18.64 31.45
C LYS A 296 -28.74 -18.03 30.75
N PRO A 297 -29.95 -18.18 31.32
CA PRO A 297 -31.11 -17.48 30.80
C PRO A 297 -30.93 -15.97 31.02
N PHE A 298 -31.23 -15.20 29.99
CA PHE A 298 -31.41 -13.76 30.13
C PHE A 298 -32.63 -13.52 31.05
N PRO A 299 -32.56 -12.60 32.02
CA PRO A 299 -33.57 -12.46 33.07
C PRO A 299 -34.94 -11.93 32.60
N VAL A 300 -35.10 -11.68 31.30
CA VAL A 300 -36.30 -11.13 30.69
C VAL A 300 -36.91 -12.16 29.74
N GLU A 301 -38.20 -12.42 29.93
CA GLU A 301 -39.02 -13.17 28.98
C GLU A 301 -39.66 -12.16 28.01
N TYR A 302 -39.42 -12.33 26.71
CA TYR A 302 -39.86 -11.41 25.67
C TYR A 302 -41.24 -11.79 25.17
N ASP A 303 -42.17 -10.83 25.09
CA ASP A 303 -43.50 -11.02 24.52
C ASP A 303 -43.46 -10.75 23.01
N LEU A 304 -43.53 -11.81 22.20
CA LEU A 304 -43.50 -11.73 20.74
C LEU A 304 -44.79 -11.14 20.13
N SER A 305 -45.77 -10.74 20.94
CA SER A 305 -46.90 -9.90 20.48
C SER A 305 -46.59 -8.40 20.55
N LYS A 306 -45.49 -8.01 21.21
CA LYS A 306 -45.07 -6.62 21.38
C LYS A 306 -43.86 -6.31 20.49
N PRO A 307 -43.97 -5.33 19.56
CA PRO A 307 -42.86 -4.97 18.68
C PRO A 307 -41.57 -4.54 19.42
N ASN A 308 -41.70 -3.90 20.58
CA ASN A 308 -40.54 -3.44 21.36
C ASN A 308 -39.76 -4.62 21.94
N ASP A 309 -40.45 -5.61 22.51
CA ASP A 309 -39.81 -6.82 23.07
C ASP A 309 -39.07 -7.62 21.99
N ILE A 310 -39.61 -7.71 20.77
CA ILE A 310 -38.90 -8.33 19.62
C ILE A 310 -37.67 -7.51 19.23
N THR A 311 -37.78 -6.18 19.22
CA THR A 311 -36.66 -5.29 18.91
C THR A 311 -35.53 -5.49 19.91
N ASP A 312 -35.85 -5.56 21.20
CA ASP A 312 -34.88 -5.76 22.28
C ASP A 312 -34.25 -7.15 22.22
N LEU A 313 -35.05 -8.20 21.96
CA LEU A 313 -34.57 -9.57 21.76
C LEU A 313 -33.57 -9.64 20.59
N LEU A 314 -33.91 -9.10 19.42
CA LEU A 314 -33.07 -9.15 18.23
C LEU A 314 -31.79 -8.33 18.41
N ARG A 315 -31.89 -7.14 19.02
CA ARG A 315 -30.71 -6.34 19.37
C ARG A 315 -29.77 -7.16 20.25
N GLN A 316 -30.25 -7.67 21.38
CA GLN A 316 -29.43 -8.43 22.32
C GLN A 316 -28.83 -9.69 21.71
N PHE A 317 -29.56 -10.38 20.82
CA PHE A 317 -29.07 -11.58 20.16
C PHE A 317 -27.95 -11.27 19.16
N PHE A 318 -28.13 -10.26 18.29
CA PHE A 318 -27.17 -9.94 17.23
C PHE A 318 -26.00 -9.05 17.68
N THR A 319 -26.10 -8.40 18.84
CA THR A 319 -25.00 -7.57 19.39
C THR A 319 -24.20 -8.28 20.47
N TYR A 320 -24.51 -9.53 20.79
CA TYR A 320 -23.80 -10.27 21.81
C TYR A 320 -22.47 -10.79 21.28
N THR A 321 -21.39 -10.34 21.92
CA THR A 321 -20.05 -10.91 21.80
C THR A 321 -19.78 -11.70 23.08
N GLU A 322 -19.16 -12.87 22.97
CA GLU A 322 -18.79 -13.62 24.18
C GLU A 322 -17.79 -12.80 25.02
N PRO A 323 -17.96 -12.74 26.35
CA PRO A 323 -17.07 -11.97 27.23
C PRO A 323 -15.59 -12.30 27.04
N ASP A 324 -15.26 -13.54 26.71
CA ASP A 324 -13.88 -13.97 26.47
C ASP A 324 -13.29 -13.36 25.18
N ILE A 325 -14.10 -13.18 24.13
CA ILE A 325 -13.69 -12.54 22.87
C ILE A 325 -13.56 -11.03 23.05
N GLU A 326 -14.49 -10.39 23.76
CA GLU A 326 -14.43 -8.95 24.05
C GLU A 326 -13.22 -8.60 24.94
N ASN A 327 -12.98 -9.41 25.98
CA ASN A 327 -11.79 -9.29 26.83
C ASN A 327 -10.50 -9.51 26.05
N PHE A 328 -10.48 -10.45 25.10
CA PHE A 328 -9.36 -10.68 24.20
C PHE A 328 -9.09 -9.47 23.31
N GLU A 329 -10.11 -8.89 22.66
CA GLU A 329 -9.91 -7.71 21.80
C GLU A 329 -9.43 -6.50 22.59
N ALA A 330 -9.99 -6.26 23.78
CA ALA A 330 -9.53 -5.20 24.68
C ALA A 330 -8.08 -5.42 25.12
N ALA A 331 -7.74 -6.67 25.49
CA ALA A 331 -6.39 -7.05 25.86
C ALA A 331 -5.42 -6.85 24.69
N VAL A 332 -5.75 -7.28 23.47
CA VAL A 332 -4.86 -7.13 22.30
C VAL A 332 -4.62 -5.66 21.94
N ARG A 333 -5.64 -4.79 22.06
CA ARG A 333 -5.48 -3.34 21.86
C ARG A 333 -4.54 -2.71 22.88
N GLU A 334 -4.79 -2.92 24.17
CA GLU A 334 -3.94 -2.40 25.24
C GLU A 334 -2.53 -3.01 25.19
N PHE A 335 -2.41 -4.28 24.79
CA PHE A 335 -1.12 -4.96 24.65
C PHE A 335 -0.27 -4.33 23.54
N LYS A 336 -0.86 -4.03 22.37
CA LYS A 336 -0.16 -3.38 21.24
C LYS A 336 0.50 -2.06 21.65
N GLU A 337 -0.15 -1.28 22.52
CA GLU A 337 0.39 -0.01 23.03
C GLU A 337 1.54 -0.19 24.03
N ARG A 338 1.53 -1.28 24.83
CA ARG A 338 2.53 -1.53 25.87
C ARG A 338 3.76 -2.32 25.39
N ILE A 339 3.67 -3.04 24.27
CA ILE A 339 4.80 -3.81 23.71
C ILE A 339 6.06 -2.95 23.51
N PRO A 340 6.02 -1.74 22.89
CA PRO A 340 7.22 -0.93 22.66
C PRO A 340 7.94 -0.55 23.96
N GLU A 341 7.17 -0.20 25.00
CA GLU A 341 7.73 0.18 26.30
C GLU A 341 8.43 -1.00 26.97
N LEU A 342 7.81 -2.18 26.94
CA LEU A 342 8.35 -3.40 27.54
C LEU A 342 9.56 -3.93 26.75
N ALA A 343 9.49 -3.87 25.43
CA ALA A 343 10.61 -4.16 24.55
C ALA A 343 11.82 -3.29 24.88
N GLN A 344 11.62 -1.97 24.97
CA GLN A 344 12.67 -1.04 25.32
C GLN A 344 13.21 -1.26 26.73
N SER A 345 12.34 -1.61 27.69
CA SER A 345 12.76 -1.98 29.04
C SER A 345 13.67 -3.21 29.04
N LEU A 346 13.32 -4.27 28.30
CA LEU A 346 14.16 -5.46 28.15
C LEU A 346 15.49 -5.15 27.46
N LEU A 347 15.47 -4.36 26.37
CA LEU A 347 16.69 -3.93 25.68
C LEU A 347 17.63 -3.18 26.63
N ASN A 348 17.09 -2.32 27.50
CA ASN A 348 17.88 -1.61 28.51
C ASN A 348 18.51 -2.57 29.54
N ILE A 349 17.78 -3.60 29.98
CA ILE A 349 18.29 -4.64 30.88
C ILE A 349 19.41 -5.43 30.19
N ILE A 350 19.19 -5.87 28.96
CA ILE A 350 20.18 -6.59 28.15
C ILE A 350 21.44 -5.74 27.96
N ALA A 351 21.31 -4.46 27.62
CA ALA A 351 22.43 -3.53 27.47
C ALA A 351 23.24 -3.32 28.77
N GLN A 352 22.61 -3.43 29.95
CA GLN A 352 23.31 -3.42 31.23
C GLN A 352 24.05 -4.74 31.48
N GLU A 353 23.41 -5.87 31.20
CA GLU A 353 23.98 -7.20 31.42
C GLU A 353 25.16 -7.49 30.47
N HIS A 354 25.14 -6.96 29.24
CA HIS A 354 26.30 -6.92 28.34
C HIS A 354 27.55 -6.31 29.00
N LYS A 355 27.38 -5.32 29.89
CA LYS A 355 28.49 -4.66 30.61
C LYS A 355 28.87 -5.36 31.90
N LEU A 356 27.92 -5.98 32.58
CA LEU A 356 28.05 -6.38 33.99
C LEU A 356 28.16 -7.89 34.19
N ASN A 357 27.71 -8.73 33.25
CA ASN A 357 27.54 -10.16 33.44
C ASN A 357 28.32 -11.00 32.41
N LYS A 358 29.52 -11.42 32.80
CA LYS A 358 30.42 -12.24 31.97
C LYS A 358 29.81 -13.57 31.53
N ARG A 359 28.90 -14.17 32.32
CA ARG A 359 28.23 -15.43 31.93
C ARG A 359 27.21 -15.19 30.83
N PHE A 360 26.45 -14.09 30.95
CA PHE A 360 25.56 -13.64 29.89
C PHE A 360 26.33 -13.34 28.61
N THR A 361 27.41 -12.57 28.67
CA THR A 361 28.26 -12.27 27.50
C THR A 361 28.76 -13.55 26.83
N ALA A 362 29.28 -14.52 27.60
CA ALA A 362 29.76 -15.79 27.02
C ALA A 362 28.63 -16.61 26.35
N ALA A 363 27.44 -16.68 26.96
CA ALA A 363 26.29 -17.36 26.35
C ALA A 363 25.80 -16.61 25.09
N PHE A 364 25.78 -15.28 25.15
CA PHE A 364 25.41 -14.40 24.06
C PHE A 364 26.37 -14.51 22.87
N ASP A 365 27.68 -14.51 23.11
CA ASP A 365 28.72 -14.65 22.08
C ASP A 365 28.59 -16.00 21.34
N ASN A 366 28.26 -17.07 22.07
CA ASN A 366 27.99 -18.38 21.47
C ASN A 366 26.76 -18.34 20.57
N PHE A 367 25.67 -17.73 21.03
CA PHE A 367 24.44 -17.58 20.22
C PHE A 367 24.65 -16.64 19.03
N THR A 368 25.45 -15.59 19.20
CA THR A 368 25.87 -14.68 18.13
C THR A 368 26.64 -15.43 17.06
N THR A 369 27.60 -16.26 17.46
CA THR A 369 28.36 -17.10 16.52
C THR A 369 27.44 -18.03 15.72
N LEU A 370 26.42 -18.62 16.36
CA LEU A 370 25.40 -19.43 15.67
C LEU A 370 24.63 -18.62 14.63
N CYS A 371 24.16 -17.43 14.98
CA CYS A 371 23.41 -16.54 14.09
C CYS A 371 24.28 -16.05 12.92
N CYS A 372 25.53 -15.65 13.21
CA CYS A 372 26.51 -15.25 12.18
C CYS A 372 26.77 -16.36 11.17
N THR A 373 26.80 -17.61 11.65
CA THR A 373 27.10 -18.78 10.84
C THR A 373 25.90 -19.28 10.03
N SER A 374 24.67 -19.08 10.52
CA SER A 374 23.46 -19.64 9.92
C SER A 374 22.64 -18.63 9.11
N LEU A 375 22.67 -17.34 9.49
CA LEU A 375 21.83 -16.29 8.90
C LEU A 375 22.68 -15.25 8.18
N ASP A 376 23.49 -14.51 8.94
CA ASP A 376 24.21 -13.36 8.42
C ASP A 376 25.56 -13.15 9.12
N PRO A 377 26.71 -13.30 8.45
CA PRO A 377 28.03 -13.05 9.03
C PRO A 377 28.23 -11.63 9.59
N THR A 378 27.38 -10.69 9.18
CA THR A 378 27.40 -9.28 9.58
C THR A 378 26.23 -8.87 10.48
N ILE A 379 25.49 -9.84 11.03
CA ILE A 379 24.37 -9.57 11.94
C ILE A 379 24.85 -8.72 13.13
N SER A 380 24.10 -7.67 13.44
CA SER A 380 24.44 -6.76 14.53
C SER A 380 24.01 -7.31 15.88
N THR A 381 24.71 -6.91 16.95
CA THR A 381 24.35 -7.25 18.33
C THR A 381 22.93 -6.81 18.65
N GLU A 382 22.50 -5.64 18.17
CA GLU A 382 21.14 -5.11 18.40
C GLU A 382 20.07 -6.02 17.79
N THR A 383 20.34 -6.59 16.61
CA THR A 383 19.40 -7.52 15.95
C THR A 383 19.24 -8.80 16.78
N ILE A 384 20.32 -9.29 17.37
CA ILE A 384 20.29 -10.48 18.24
C ILE A 384 19.59 -10.16 19.57
N ASP A 385 19.85 -8.99 20.16
CA ASP A 385 19.13 -8.53 21.36
C ASP A 385 17.61 -8.50 21.11
N GLU A 386 17.18 -8.03 19.94
CA GLU A 386 15.78 -8.04 19.55
C GLU A 386 15.22 -9.47 19.40
N MET A 387 15.99 -10.43 18.88
CA MET A 387 15.59 -11.84 18.83
C MET A 387 15.34 -12.42 20.23
N LEU A 388 16.18 -12.06 21.21
CA LEU A 388 16.00 -12.47 22.61
C LEU A 388 14.70 -11.88 23.18
N VAL A 389 14.43 -10.61 22.90
CA VAL A 389 13.19 -9.93 23.32
C VAL A 389 11.96 -10.58 22.68
N GLN A 390 12.00 -10.88 21.38
CA GLN A 390 10.92 -11.56 20.68
C GLN A 390 10.61 -12.92 21.32
N HIS A 391 11.63 -13.73 21.58
CA HIS A 391 11.45 -15.02 22.25
C HIS A 391 10.87 -14.85 23.66
N LEU A 392 11.43 -13.96 24.48
CA LEU A 392 10.96 -13.71 25.85
C LEU A 392 9.48 -13.33 25.93
N LEU A 393 8.99 -12.53 24.98
CA LEU A 393 7.61 -12.05 24.98
C LEU A 393 6.61 -13.07 24.39
N THR A 394 7.07 -14.00 23.56
CA THR A 394 6.20 -14.92 22.81
C THR A 394 6.24 -16.37 23.29
N GLU A 395 7.29 -16.81 23.98
CA GLU A 395 7.47 -18.20 24.46
C GLU A 395 6.24 -18.72 25.20
N ARG A 396 5.71 -17.93 26.14
CA ARG A 396 4.54 -18.32 26.94
C ARG A 396 3.33 -18.61 26.06
N LEU A 397 3.11 -17.80 25.02
CA LEU A 397 1.98 -17.99 24.10
C LEU A 397 2.12 -19.31 23.35
N PHE A 398 3.31 -19.65 22.88
CA PHE A 398 3.53 -20.95 22.23
C PHE A 398 3.27 -22.12 23.16
N ARG A 399 3.71 -22.02 24.42
CA ARG A 399 3.50 -23.08 25.42
C ARG A 399 2.03 -23.29 25.75
N THR A 400 1.28 -22.21 25.94
CA THR A 400 -0.11 -22.27 26.45
C THR A 400 -1.15 -22.42 25.35
N VAL A 401 -1.02 -21.71 24.23
CA VAL A 401 -2.00 -21.75 23.12
C VAL A 401 -1.96 -23.10 22.40
N PHE A 402 -0.79 -23.71 22.24
CA PHE A 402 -0.65 -25.02 21.57
C PHE A 402 -0.68 -26.21 22.52
N ASN A 403 -0.87 -25.97 23.83
CA ASN A 403 -0.82 -27.01 24.87
C ASN A 403 0.44 -27.88 24.76
N ASN A 404 1.57 -27.27 24.37
CA ASN A 404 2.83 -27.96 24.11
C ASN A 404 3.84 -27.53 25.17
N HIS A 405 3.73 -28.13 26.36
CA HIS A 405 4.54 -27.79 27.53
C HIS A 405 6.04 -27.93 27.29
N ASP A 406 6.44 -28.81 26.36
CA ASP A 406 7.83 -29.14 26.06
C ASP A 406 8.38 -28.43 24.82
N PHE A 407 7.65 -27.47 24.22
CA PHE A 407 8.06 -26.80 22.97
C PHE A 407 9.49 -26.27 23.03
N VAL A 408 9.81 -25.60 24.14
CA VAL A 408 11.11 -24.96 24.38
C VAL A 408 12.24 -25.98 24.51
N ASP A 409 11.94 -27.16 25.07
CA ASP A 409 12.92 -28.23 25.26
C ASP A 409 13.17 -29.03 23.97
N ARG A 410 12.23 -28.98 23.02
CA ARG A 410 12.28 -29.75 21.76
C ARG A 410 12.81 -28.95 20.58
N ASN A 411 12.60 -27.63 20.54
CA ASN A 411 13.03 -26.81 19.41
C ASN A 411 14.50 -26.40 19.54
N VAL A 412 15.31 -26.76 18.53
CA VAL A 412 16.77 -26.58 18.54
C VAL A 412 17.18 -25.13 18.79
N ILE A 413 16.47 -24.15 18.20
CA ILE A 413 16.82 -22.74 18.34
C ILE A 413 16.30 -22.17 19.67
N ALA A 414 15.11 -22.58 20.10
CA ALA A 414 14.56 -22.18 21.40
C ALA A 414 15.48 -22.61 22.55
N VAL A 415 16.04 -23.82 22.48
CA VAL A 415 17.02 -24.32 23.47
C VAL A 415 18.26 -23.42 23.55
N GLU A 416 18.81 -22.97 22.42
CA GLU A 416 19.98 -22.09 22.42
C GLU A 416 19.66 -20.69 22.98
N ILE A 417 18.50 -20.13 22.65
CA ILE A 417 18.05 -18.84 23.19
C ILE A 417 17.81 -18.93 24.70
N GLU A 418 17.22 -20.03 25.19
CA GLU A 418 17.00 -20.23 26.62
C GLU A 418 18.30 -20.31 27.42
N LYS A 419 19.39 -20.86 26.86
CA LYS A 419 20.71 -20.82 27.54
C LYS A 419 21.16 -19.37 27.80
N VAL A 420 20.91 -18.47 26.84
CA VAL A 420 21.22 -17.04 26.98
C VAL A 420 20.33 -16.38 28.04
N ILE A 421 19.02 -16.66 28.00
CA ILE A 421 18.07 -16.09 28.97
C ILE A 421 18.31 -16.62 30.39
N GLN A 422 18.67 -17.89 30.56
CA GLN A 422 19.05 -18.43 31.85
C GLN A 422 20.29 -17.70 32.40
N ALA A 423 21.28 -17.40 31.55
CA ALA A 423 22.45 -16.61 31.95
C ALA A 423 22.09 -15.16 32.33
N LEU A 424 21.08 -14.57 31.67
CA LEU A 424 20.50 -13.27 32.03
C LEU A 424 19.82 -13.31 33.42
N ALA A 425 19.08 -14.38 33.71
CA ALA A 425 18.26 -14.51 34.91
C ALA A 425 19.04 -14.77 36.22
N ILE A 426 20.33 -15.13 36.14
CA ILE A 426 21.15 -15.50 37.32
C ILE A 426 21.39 -14.32 38.28
N ARG A 427 21.38 -13.07 37.79
CA ARG A 427 21.88 -11.93 38.56
C ARG A 427 20.82 -10.92 38.96
N SER A 428 19.99 -10.47 38.02
CA SER A 428 19.14 -9.28 38.18
C SER A 428 17.76 -9.43 37.54
N PHE A 429 17.58 -10.35 36.60
CA PHE A 429 16.36 -10.48 35.82
C PHE A 429 15.49 -11.65 36.32
N ASN A 430 14.32 -11.35 36.89
CA ASN A 430 13.30 -12.37 37.16
C ASN A 430 12.26 -12.36 36.04
N ARG A 431 12.27 -13.40 35.19
CA ARG A 431 11.32 -13.57 34.08
C ARG A 431 9.87 -13.47 34.55
N HIS A 432 9.52 -14.13 35.66
CA HIS A 432 8.15 -14.16 36.14
C HIS A 432 7.69 -12.80 36.66
N GLU A 433 8.55 -12.08 37.38
CA GLU A 433 8.24 -10.74 37.89
C GLU A 433 8.09 -9.72 36.77
N PHE A 434 8.97 -9.77 35.75
CA PHE A 434 8.91 -8.88 34.60
C PHE A 434 7.63 -9.10 33.78
N LEU A 435 7.33 -10.36 33.46
CA LEU A 435 6.14 -10.73 32.69
C LEU A 435 4.84 -10.66 33.49
N LYS A 436 4.87 -10.43 34.80
CA LYS A 436 3.67 -10.26 35.63
C LYS A 436 2.80 -9.10 35.16
N SER A 437 3.44 -8.02 34.68
CA SER A 437 2.75 -6.88 34.08
C SER A 437 1.97 -7.26 32.81
N LEU A 438 2.33 -8.40 32.20
CA LEU A 438 1.70 -8.95 31.01
C LEU A 438 0.69 -10.07 31.29
N ASP A 439 0.56 -10.53 32.55
CA ASP A 439 -0.30 -11.66 32.91
C ASP A 439 -1.76 -11.46 32.48
N ARG A 440 -2.29 -10.24 32.62
CA ARG A 440 -3.65 -9.91 32.20
C ARG A 440 -3.88 -10.21 30.71
N PHE A 441 -2.88 -9.93 29.87
CA PHE A 441 -2.97 -10.17 28.43
C PHE A 441 -2.80 -11.64 28.11
N TYR A 442 -1.81 -12.29 28.71
CA TYR A 442 -1.62 -13.73 28.54
C TYR A 442 -2.87 -14.51 28.96
N VAL A 443 -3.49 -14.17 30.08
CA VAL A 443 -4.73 -14.81 30.55
C VAL A 443 -5.91 -14.56 29.60
N ALA A 444 -6.04 -13.37 29.02
CA ALA A 444 -7.09 -13.09 28.04
C ALA A 444 -6.88 -13.88 26.74
N ILE A 445 -5.64 -13.96 26.24
CA ILE A 445 -5.28 -14.74 25.05
C ILE A 445 -5.45 -16.23 25.31
N GLU A 446 -5.00 -16.72 26.46
CA GLU A 446 -5.18 -18.11 26.91
C GLU A 446 -6.67 -18.45 27.10
N GLY A 447 -7.47 -17.51 27.61
CA GLY A 447 -8.92 -17.64 27.76
C GLY A 447 -9.63 -17.79 26.42
N ALA A 448 -9.30 -16.93 25.45
CA ALA A 448 -9.84 -17.03 24.08
C ALA A 448 -9.38 -18.32 23.37
N ALA A 449 -8.15 -18.77 23.62
CA ALA A 449 -7.62 -20.00 23.04
C ALA A 449 -8.23 -21.29 23.66
N LYS A 450 -8.70 -21.25 24.92
CA LYS A 450 -9.24 -22.43 25.63
C LYS A 450 -10.48 -23.05 24.99
N GLY A 451 -11.26 -22.26 24.25
CA GLY A 451 -12.44 -22.74 23.52
C GLY A 451 -12.13 -23.32 22.13
N ILE A 452 -10.88 -23.20 21.67
CA ILE A 452 -10.48 -23.62 20.33
C ILE A 452 -10.02 -25.07 20.37
N GLU A 453 -10.86 -25.98 19.88
CA GLU A 453 -10.56 -27.41 19.83
C GLU A 453 -9.82 -27.80 18.54
N SER A 454 -10.11 -27.11 17.42
CA SER A 454 -9.49 -27.37 16.12
C SER A 454 -8.09 -26.76 16.02
N TRP A 455 -7.13 -27.54 15.53
CA TRP A 455 -5.77 -27.04 15.28
C TRP A 455 -5.74 -25.93 14.23
N SER A 456 -6.55 -26.03 13.18
CA SER A 456 -6.64 -25.01 12.13
C SER A 456 -7.12 -23.66 12.69
N GLU A 457 -8.08 -23.70 13.62
CA GLU A 457 -8.55 -22.50 14.31
C GLU A 457 -7.49 -21.94 15.27
N ARG A 458 -6.71 -22.80 15.95
CA ARG A 458 -5.58 -22.35 16.80
C ARG A 458 -4.48 -21.69 15.97
N GLN A 459 -4.20 -22.21 14.78
CA GLN A 459 -3.25 -21.63 13.85
C GLN A 459 -3.74 -20.27 13.35
N HIS A 460 -5.01 -20.16 12.94
CA HIS A 460 -5.60 -18.89 12.52
C HIS A 460 -5.58 -17.86 13.67
N PHE A 461 -5.92 -18.29 14.88
CA PHE A 461 -5.85 -17.47 16.08
C PHE A 461 -4.43 -16.98 16.36
N LEU A 462 -3.42 -17.87 16.30
CA LEU A 462 -2.03 -17.47 16.48
C LEU A 462 -1.60 -16.46 15.40
N ASN A 463 -1.96 -16.68 14.14
CA ASN A 463 -1.61 -15.76 13.07
C ASN A 463 -2.18 -14.36 13.31
N ILE A 464 -3.42 -14.25 13.83
CA ILE A 464 -4.02 -12.95 14.21
C ILE A 464 -3.27 -12.32 15.38
N VAL A 465 -2.98 -13.10 16.43
CA VAL A 465 -2.21 -12.62 17.59
C VAL A 465 -0.84 -12.13 17.12
N TYR A 466 -0.18 -12.90 16.26
CA TYR A 466 1.12 -12.62 15.67
C TYR A 466 1.13 -11.33 14.84
N GLU A 467 0.20 -11.18 13.90
CA GLU A 467 0.09 -9.99 13.05
C GLU A 467 -0.11 -8.72 13.89
N ARG A 468 -0.99 -8.79 14.89
CA ARG A 468 -1.28 -7.67 15.79
C ARG A 468 -0.13 -7.38 16.76
N PHE A 469 0.63 -8.40 17.16
CA PHE A 469 1.82 -8.31 18.02
C PHE A 469 2.98 -7.59 17.30
N PHE A 470 3.31 -7.98 16.06
CA PHE A 470 4.47 -7.46 15.33
C PHE A 470 4.31 -6.04 14.82
N GLN A 471 3.09 -5.66 14.41
CA GLN A 471 2.79 -4.29 14.01
C GLN A 471 3.07 -3.28 15.14
N GLY A 472 3.00 -3.71 16.40
CA GLY A 472 3.33 -2.88 17.56
C GLY A 472 4.83 -2.84 17.88
N PHE A 473 5.56 -3.96 17.76
CA PHE A 473 6.95 -4.10 18.21
C PHE A 473 7.98 -3.41 17.31
N SER A 474 7.91 -3.59 15.98
CA SER A 474 8.86 -2.96 15.06
C SER A 474 8.27 -2.82 13.66
N VAL A 475 7.69 -1.64 13.39
CA VAL A 475 7.16 -1.27 12.06
C VAL A 475 8.27 -1.37 10.99
N LYS A 476 9.51 -1.00 11.33
CA LYS A 476 10.66 -1.08 10.42
C LYS A 476 11.03 -2.51 10.05
N GLN A 477 11.00 -3.46 10.99
CA GLN A 477 11.32 -4.86 10.68
C GLN A 477 10.16 -5.58 10.01
N ALA A 478 8.91 -5.27 10.37
CA ALA A 478 7.73 -5.80 9.68
C ALA A 478 7.73 -5.42 8.19
N ASP A 479 8.06 -4.16 7.87
CA ASP A 479 8.22 -3.69 6.48
C ASP A 479 9.42 -4.33 5.74
N THR A 480 10.49 -4.66 6.47
CA THR A 480 11.74 -5.21 5.87
C THR A 480 11.69 -6.72 5.64
N HIS A 481 11.00 -7.46 6.51
CA HIS A 481 10.92 -8.93 6.44
C HIS A 481 9.65 -9.45 5.76
N GLY A 482 8.66 -8.56 5.51
CA GLY A 482 7.57 -8.82 4.57
C GLY A 482 6.84 -10.15 4.82
N ILE A 483 6.42 -10.40 6.06
CA ILE A 483 5.75 -11.64 6.44
C ILE A 483 4.35 -11.64 5.82
N VAL A 484 4.25 -12.25 4.64
CA VAL A 484 3.01 -12.35 3.88
C VAL A 484 2.49 -13.77 4.00
N TYR A 485 1.35 -13.94 4.68
CA TYR A 485 0.69 -15.24 4.73
C TYR A 485 0.19 -15.62 3.34
N THR A 486 0.54 -16.84 2.90
CA THR A 486 0.12 -17.34 1.60
C THR A 486 -1.28 -17.96 1.70
N PRO A 487 -2.29 -17.44 0.98
CA PRO A 487 -3.64 -18.02 0.98
C PRO A 487 -3.62 -19.52 0.66
N GLN A 488 -4.48 -20.28 1.34
CA GLN A 488 -4.52 -21.74 1.24
C GLN A 488 -4.81 -22.22 -0.19
N GLU A 489 -5.67 -21.50 -0.92
CA GLU A 489 -6.03 -21.81 -2.30
C GLU A 489 -4.82 -21.73 -3.25
N ILE A 490 -3.87 -20.83 -2.98
CA ILE A 490 -2.62 -20.73 -3.73
C ILE A 490 -1.71 -21.91 -3.40
N VAL A 491 -1.57 -22.23 -2.11
CA VAL A 491 -0.76 -23.36 -1.65
C VAL A 491 -1.29 -24.67 -2.26
N ASP A 492 -2.60 -24.89 -2.18
CA ASP A 492 -3.27 -26.07 -2.74
C ASP A 492 -3.06 -26.19 -4.24
N PHE A 493 -3.26 -25.10 -4.98
CA PHE A 493 -3.09 -25.07 -6.42
C PHE A 493 -1.64 -25.36 -6.82
N MET A 494 -0.65 -24.75 -6.16
CA MET A 494 0.77 -24.96 -6.43
C MET A 494 1.19 -26.40 -6.14
N CYS A 495 0.84 -26.95 -4.96
CA CYS A 495 1.16 -28.33 -4.61
C CYS A 495 0.51 -29.34 -5.56
N ALA A 496 -0.76 -29.14 -5.93
CA ALA A 496 -1.44 -30.00 -6.91
C ALA A 496 -0.79 -29.92 -8.29
N SER A 497 -0.41 -28.73 -8.72
CA SER A 497 0.25 -28.49 -10.01
C SER A 497 1.63 -29.13 -10.12
N ILE A 498 2.38 -29.22 -9.01
CA ILE A 498 3.65 -29.94 -9.00
C ILE A 498 3.40 -31.44 -9.14
N ASP A 499 2.41 -32.01 -8.45
CA ASP A 499 2.10 -33.43 -8.59
C ASP A 499 1.67 -33.77 -10.02
N GLU A 500 0.82 -32.95 -10.64
CA GLU A 500 0.45 -33.09 -12.05
C GLU A 500 1.67 -33.03 -12.96
N ALA A 501 2.56 -32.05 -12.77
CA ALA A 501 3.77 -31.92 -13.57
C ALA A 501 4.73 -33.10 -13.37
N LEU A 502 4.87 -33.62 -12.15
CA LEU A 502 5.67 -34.81 -11.85
C LEU A 502 5.13 -36.05 -12.58
N GLN A 503 3.81 -36.24 -12.57
CA GLN A 503 3.15 -37.36 -13.24
C GLN A 503 3.28 -37.25 -14.76
N ARG A 504 3.03 -36.06 -15.32
CA ARG A 504 3.06 -35.83 -16.76
C ARG A 504 4.46 -35.91 -17.35
N GLU A 505 5.45 -35.32 -16.68
CA GLU A 505 6.78 -35.10 -17.26
C GLU A 505 7.79 -36.19 -16.87
N PHE A 506 7.65 -36.76 -15.67
CA PHE A 506 8.61 -37.71 -15.10
C PHE A 506 8.01 -39.05 -14.70
N HIS A 507 6.69 -39.25 -14.90
CA HIS A 507 5.97 -40.46 -14.50
C HIS A 507 6.17 -40.84 -13.02
N THR A 508 6.27 -39.83 -12.15
CA THR A 508 6.45 -39.98 -10.70
C THR A 508 5.40 -39.16 -9.95
N SER A 509 5.43 -39.14 -8.62
CA SER A 509 4.53 -38.33 -7.79
C SER A 509 5.25 -37.72 -6.60
N LEU A 510 4.61 -36.75 -5.94
CA LEU A 510 5.11 -36.16 -4.69
C LEU A 510 5.38 -37.21 -3.59
N ALA A 511 4.62 -38.31 -3.61
CA ALA A 511 4.71 -39.36 -2.61
C ALA A 511 5.84 -40.38 -2.87
N GLU A 512 6.48 -40.38 -4.05
CA GLU A 512 7.55 -41.32 -4.35
C GLU A 512 8.83 -40.98 -3.54
N PRO A 513 9.48 -41.99 -2.92
CA PRO A 513 10.80 -41.83 -2.31
C PRO A 513 11.84 -41.31 -3.32
N GLY A 514 12.70 -40.39 -2.87
CA GLY A 514 13.74 -39.79 -3.71
C GLY A 514 13.29 -38.53 -4.48
N VAL A 515 11.99 -38.22 -4.51
CA VAL A 515 11.50 -36.90 -4.95
C VAL A 515 11.73 -35.90 -3.80
N GLN A 516 12.91 -35.30 -3.76
CA GLN A 516 13.31 -34.37 -2.69
C GLN A 516 12.81 -32.97 -2.96
N ILE A 517 12.09 -32.39 -2.00
CA ILE A 517 11.37 -31.12 -2.10
C ILE A 517 11.93 -30.12 -1.09
N LEU A 518 12.20 -28.90 -1.54
CA LEU A 518 12.69 -27.81 -0.72
C LEU A 518 11.80 -26.58 -0.83
N ASP A 519 11.35 -26.07 0.32
CA ASP A 519 10.84 -24.71 0.44
C ASP A 519 11.93 -23.76 0.99
N PRO A 520 12.52 -22.89 0.15
CA PRO A 520 13.65 -22.06 0.54
C PRO A 520 13.27 -20.83 1.40
N ALA A 521 11.98 -20.55 1.57
CA ALA A 521 11.46 -19.43 2.34
C ALA A 521 10.06 -19.80 2.89
N THR A 522 10.04 -20.68 3.88
CA THR A 522 8.84 -21.43 4.29
C THR A 522 7.80 -20.57 5.02
N GLY A 523 8.21 -19.44 5.60
CA GLY A 523 7.34 -18.60 6.41
C GLY A 523 6.72 -19.42 7.54
N THR A 524 5.40 -19.58 7.51
CA THR A 524 4.64 -20.35 8.52
C THR A 524 4.55 -21.86 8.22
N GLY A 525 5.25 -22.36 7.21
CA GLY A 525 5.30 -23.80 6.88
C GLY A 525 4.20 -24.30 5.94
N SER A 526 3.37 -23.41 5.37
CA SER A 526 2.11 -23.79 4.70
C SER A 526 2.30 -24.78 3.54
N PHE A 527 3.34 -24.62 2.72
CA PHE A 527 3.62 -25.55 1.63
C PHE A 527 4.01 -26.95 2.16
N ILE A 528 4.89 -27.02 3.16
CA ILE A 528 5.31 -28.31 3.75
C ILE A 528 4.14 -29.00 4.45
N VAL A 529 3.32 -28.27 5.20
CA VAL A 529 2.09 -28.80 5.82
C VAL A 529 1.17 -29.41 4.77
N ASN A 530 0.96 -28.70 3.65
CA ASN A 530 0.13 -29.21 2.56
C ASN A 530 0.72 -30.48 1.91
N LEU A 531 2.05 -30.53 1.74
CA LEU A 531 2.73 -31.71 1.21
C LEU A 531 2.59 -32.92 2.16
N VAL A 532 2.81 -32.71 3.46
CA VAL A 532 2.61 -33.75 4.50
C VAL A 532 1.20 -34.31 4.46
N HIS A 533 0.20 -33.43 4.32
CA HIS A 533 -1.21 -33.81 4.20
C HIS A 533 -1.51 -34.68 2.97
N ARG A 534 -0.86 -34.39 1.83
CA ARG A 534 -1.07 -35.10 0.56
C ARG A 534 -0.35 -36.45 0.47
N ILE A 535 0.73 -36.63 1.23
CA ILE A 535 1.52 -37.86 1.15
C ILE A 535 0.81 -39.01 1.90
N PRO A 536 0.59 -40.17 1.26
CA PRO A 536 -0.02 -41.32 1.91
C PRO A 536 0.77 -41.80 3.15
N ARG A 537 0.05 -42.18 4.22
CA ARG A 537 0.64 -42.59 5.51
C ARG A 537 1.75 -43.64 5.40
N HIS A 538 1.62 -44.60 4.49
CA HIS A 538 2.60 -45.69 4.30
C HIS A 538 3.96 -45.20 3.74
N ARG A 539 4.04 -43.98 3.19
CA ARG A 539 5.29 -43.35 2.72
C ARG A 539 5.65 -42.09 3.48
N LEU A 540 4.70 -41.51 4.21
CA LEU A 540 4.88 -40.24 4.90
C LEU A 540 6.07 -40.24 5.85
N LYS A 541 6.27 -41.29 6.64
CA LYS A 541 7.41 -41.38 7.57
C LYS A 541 8.76 -41.23 6.86
N TYR A 542 8.97 -41.96 5.77
CA TYR A 542 10.20 -41.85 4.98
C TYR A 542 10.37 -40.46 4.38
N LYS A 543 9.32 -39.92 3.74
CA LYS A 543 9.34 -38.60 3.11
C LYS A 543 9.65 -37.49 4.12
N TYR A 544 9.00 -37.54 5.28
CA TYR A 544 9.18 -36.59 6.37
C TYR A 544 10.61 -36.59 6.92
N GLN A 545 11.24 -37.76 7.02
CA GLN A 545 12.61 -37.91 7.53
C GLN A 545 13.70 -37.55 6.50
N HIS A 546 13.45 -37.80 5.21
CA HIS A 546 14.53 -37.84 4.21
C HIS A 546 14.34 -36.92 2.99
N ASP A 547 13.11 -36.59 2.62
CA ASP A 547 12.82 -35.95 1.33
C ASP A 547 12.17 -34.56 1.43
N LEU A 548 11.74 -34.12 2.62
CA LEU A 548 11.13 -32.80 2.83
C LEU A 548 12.10 -31.88 3.57
N PHE A 549 12.34 -30.69 3.00
CA PHE A 549 13.25 -29.69 3.55
C PHE A 549 12.61 -28.30 3.49
N CYS A 550 12.90 -27.45 4.47
CA CYS A 550 12.52 -26.05 4.38
C CYS A 550 13.40 -25.12 5.23
N ASN A 551 13.55 -23.87 4.76
CA ASN A 551 14.41 -22.87 5.39
C ASN A 551 13.60 -21.63 5.78
N GLU A 552 13.95 -21.03 6.92
CA GLU A 552 13.41 -19.75 7.38
C GLU A 552 14.50 -18.91 8.06
N ILE A 553 14.52 -17.61 7.77
CA ILE A 553 15.50 -16.65 8.30
C ILE A 553 14.98 -15.94 9.56
N THR A 554 13.67 -15.84 9.72
CA THR A 554 13.02 -15.14 10.83
C THR A 554 12.62 -16.09 11.95
N LEU A 555 12.92 -15.71 13.20
CA LEU A 555 12.81 -16.60 14.36
C LEU A 555 11.39 -17.14 14.59
N LEU A 556 10.38 -16.29 14.49
CA LEU A 556 9.02 -16.67 14.84
C LEU A 556 8.29 -17.44 13.74
N PRO A 557 8.35 -17.04 12.46
CA PRO A 557 7.91 -17.91 11.37
C PRO A 557 8.57 -19.29 11.44
N TYR A 558 9.86 -19.38 11.80
CA TYR A 558 10.53 -20.66 12.02
C TYR A 558 9.85 -21.50 13.13
N TYR A 559 9.53 -20.90 14.29
CA TYR A 559 8.78 -21.60 15.35
C TYR A 559 7.39 -22.07 14.89
N ILE A 560 6.66 -21.20 14.20
CA ILE A 560 5.31 -21.50 13.69
C ILE A 560 5.36 -22.65 12.67
N ALA A 561 6.31 -22.61 11.74
CA ALA A 561 6.50 -23.65 10.75
C ALA A 561 6.83 -25.00 11.41
N SER A 562 7.77 -25.02 12.35
CA SER A 562 8.13 -26.23 13.11
C SER A 562 6.90 -26.86 13.77
N LEU A 563 6.11 -26.05 14.50
CA LEU A 563 4.91 -26.50 15.19
C LEU A 563 3.83 -27.02 14.24
N ASN A 564 3.55 -26.30 13.15
CA ASN A 564 2.51 -26.69 12.21
C ASN A 564 2.86 -28.00 11.50
N ILE A 565 4.11 -28.16 11.06
CA ILE A 565 4.57 -29.35 10.34
C ILE A 565 4.54 -30.58 11.25
N GLU A 566 5.08 -30.46 12.48
CA GLU A 566 5.11 -31.54 13.46
C GLU A 566 3.71 -31.95 13.91
N HIS A 567 2.80 -30.98 14.08
CA HIS A 567 1.43 -31.28 14.43
C HIS A 567 0.67 -32.00 13.32
N GLU A 568 0.82 -31.56 12.06
CA GLU A 568 0.15 -32.23 10.94
C GLU A 568 0.63 -33.68 10.82
N TYR A 569 1.94 -33.91 10.95
CA TYR A 569 2.50 -35.26 11.00
C TYR A 569 1.92 -36.07 12.16
N TYR A 570 1.88 -35.53 13.37
CA TYR A 570 1.30 -36.20 14.53
C TYR A 570 -0.19 -36.53 14.32
N THR A 571 -0.97 -35.62 13.75
CA THR A 571 -2.39 -35.82 13.47
C THR A 571 -2.61 -36.98 12.51
N LEU A 572 -1.77 -37.09 11.48
CA LEU A 572 -1.84 -38.17 10.50
C LEU A 572 -1.26 -39.48 11.01
N MET A 573 -0.12 -39.48 11.70
CA MET A 573 0.60 -40.70 12.09
C MET A 573 0.21 -41.23 13.47
N LYS A 574 -0.32 -40.38 14.35
CA LYS A 574 -0.56 -40.63 15.79
C LYS A 574 0.73 -40.92 16.59
N GLU A 575 1.88 -40.66 15.98
CA GLU A 575 3.21 -40.74 16.58
C GLU A 575 3.88 -39.37 16.44
N TYR A 576 4.47 -38.88 17.52
CA TYR A 576 5.20 -37.61 17.48
C TYR A 576 6.61 -37.84 16.95
N GLU A 577 7.04 -36.97 16.04
CA GLU A 577 8.41 -36.98 15.51
C GLU A 577 8.84 -35.55 15.16
N PRO A 578 9.99 -35.07 15.67
CA PRO A 578 10.48 -33.73 15.37
C PRO A 578 10.80 -33.60 13.88
N PHE A 579 10.50 -32.46 13.27
CA PHE A 579 10.77 -32.28 11.84
C PHE A 579 12.24 -31.92 11.63
N ALA A 580 13.07 -32.91 11.29
CA ALA A 580 14.49 -32.69 11.06
C ALA A 580 14.79 -31.89 9.76
N GLY A 581 13.80 -31.72 8.87
CA GLY A 581 13.94 -31.03 7.58
C GLY A 581 13.89 -29.49 7.65
N ILE A 582 13.45 -28.90 8.78
CA ILE A 582 13.44 -27.44 8.95
C ILE A 582 14.79 -26.90 9.42
N CYS A 583 15.31 -25.90 8.72
CA CYS A 583 16.56 -25.20 9.05
C CYS A 583 16.28 -23.72 9.38
N PHE A 584 16.91 -23.24 10.44
CA PHE A 584 16.99 -21.80 10.71
C PHE A 584 18.20 -21.24 9.98
N ALA A 585 17.98 -20.71 8.77
CA ALA A 585 19.04 -20.35 7.85
C ALA A 585 18.60 -19.33 6.79
N ASP A 586 19.55 -18.49 6.34
CA ASP A 586 19.38 -17.69 5.13
C ASP A 586 19.80 -18.51 3.90
N THR A 587 18.81 -18.93 3.11
CA THR A 587 19.00 -19.73 1.90
C THR A 587 20.01 -19.11 0.91
N LEU A 588 19.99 -17.79 0.73
CA LEU A 588 20.91 -17.12 -0.20
C LEU A 588 22.33 -17.04 0.38
N ALA A 589 22.47 -16.84 1.69
CA ALA A 589 23.78 -16.89 2.36
C ALA A 589 24.39 -18.29 2.39
N LEU A 590 23.56 -19.34 2.53
CA LEU A 590 24.05 -20.74 2.49
C LEU A 590 24.79 -21.08 1.18
N ALA A 591 24.41 -20.46 0.06
CA ALA A 591 25.08 -20.63 -1.23
C ALA A 591 26.50 -20.05 -1.25
N GLU A 592 26.80 -19.10 -0.37
CA GLU A 592 28.11 -18.45 -0.26
C GLU A 592 29.19 -19.38 0.32
N GLY A 593 28.82 -20.56 0.85
CA GLY A 593 29.78 -21.57 1.34
C GLY A 593 30.52 -21.17 2.62
N LEU A 594 30.06 -20.10 3.28
CA LEU A 594 30.56 -19.63 4.56
C LEU A 594 29.94 -20.47 5.67
N GLN A 595 30.63 -21.50 6.13
CA GLN A 595 30.33 -22.09 7.43
C GLN A 595 31.64 -22.54 8.09
N MET A 596 32.03 -21.83 9.14
CA MET A 596 33.02 -22.32 10.11
C MET A 596 32.31 -23.29 11.07
N SER A 597 32.99 -24.37 11.39
CA SER A 597 32.44 -25.47 12.19
C SER A 597 32.25 -25.11 13.66
N LEU A 598 31.17 -25.64 14.23
CA LEU A 598 30.82 -25.85 15.64
C LEU A 598 30.07 -24.67 16.30
N PHE A 599 28.87 -24.95 16.82
CA PHE A 599 28.47 -24.73 18.23
C PHE A 599 26.98 -25.07 18.50
N ALA A 600 26.09 -25.02 17.48
CA ALA A 600 24.82 -25.78 17.51
C ALA A 600 24.92 -26.96 16.54
N GLN A 601 25.36 -28.10 17.06
CA GLN A 601 25.61 -29.30 16.27
C GLN A 601 24.37 -29.70 15.45
N GLU A 602 23.18 -29.60 16.03
CA GLU A 602 21.96 -30.10 15.39
C GLU A 602 21.46 -29.23 14.22
N ASN A 603 21.32 -27.89 14.36
CA ASN A 603 20.91 -27.03 13.22
C ASN A 603 21.96 -27.07 12.09
N THR A 604 23.24 -27.13 12.45
CA THR A 604 24.34 -27.28 11.48
C THR A 604 24.24 -28.60 10.71
N GLU A 605 23.90 -29.70 11.40
CA GLU A 605 23.66 -31.00 10.78
C GLU A 605 22.42 -30.99 9.87
N ARG A 606 21.34 -30.30 10.26
CA ARG A 606 20.14 -30.12 9.41
C ARG A 606 20.49 -29.38 8.12
N VAL A 607 21.21 -28.25 8.21
CA VAL A 607 21.68 -27.47 7.06
C VAL A 607 22.62 -28.28 6.16
N LYS A 608 23.54 -29.06 6.76
CA LYS A 608 24.43 -29.93 6.00
C LYS A 608 23.65 -30.98 5.21
N ARG A 609 22.67 -31.63 5.84
CA ARG A 609 21.79 -32.61 5.20
C ARG A 609 21.00 -32.00 4.04
N GLU A 610 20.45 -30.81 4.25
CA GLU A 610 19.73 -30.06 3.21
C GLU A 610 20.65 -29.72 2.02
N LYS A 611 21.89 -29.30 2.26
CA LYS A 611 22.89 -29.03 1.19
C LYS A 611 23.28 -30.28 0.40
N GLU A 612 23.45 -31.41 1.09
CA GLU A 612 23.79 -32.70 0.47
C GLU A 612 22.60 -33.31 -0.30
N ALA A 613 21.36 -32.90 0.03
CA ALA A 613 20.16 -33.36 -0.63
C ALA A 613 20.16 -33.02 -2.14
N GLN A 614 19.76 -34.02 -2.91
CA GLN A 614 19.59 -33.99 -4.35
C GLN A 614 18.22 -33.41 -4.71
N ILE A 615 17.95 -32.16 -4.32
CA ILE A 615 16.66 -31.48 -4.55
C ILE A 615 16.20 -31.58 -6.00
N THR A 616 14.96 -32.04 -6.17
CA THR A 616 14.26 -32.25 -7.45
C THR A 616 13.15 -31.22 -7.67
N VAL A 617 12.54 -30.74 -6.58
CA VAL A 617 11.48 -29.74 -6.60
C VAL A 617 11.83 -28.61 -5.65
N VAL A 618 11.78 -27.38 -6.15
CA VAL A 618 11.80 -26.17 -5.33
C VAL A 618 10.44 -25.51 -5.41
N ILE A 619 9.80 -25.27 -4.26
CA ILE A 619 8.48 -24.64 -4.16
C ILE A 619 8.53 -23.49 -3.15
N GLY A 620 7.77 -22.41 -3.34
CA GLY A 620 7.60 -21.43 -2.25
C GLY A 620 7.10 -20.05 -2.68
N ASN A 621 7.01 -19.16 -1.70
CA ASN A 621 6.69 -17.75 -1.84
C ASN A 621 7.86 -16.90 -1.33
N PRO A 622 8.89 -16.62 -2.15
CA PRO A 622 10.06 -15.86 -1.72
C PRO A 622 9.69 -14.39 -1.43
N PRO A 623 10.43 -13.70 -0.55
CA PRO A 623 10.14 -12.33 -0.17
C PRO A 623 10.23 -11.34 -1.33
N TYR A 624 9.39 -10.29 -1.27
CA TYR A 624 9.40 -9.15 -2.18
C TYR A 624 10.10 -7.97 -1.51
N ASN A 625 11.31 -7.61 -1.93
CA ASN A 625 11.95 -6.40 -1.43
C ASN A 625 12.41 -5.49 -2.57
N LEU A 626 11.57 -4.49 -2.85
CA LEU A 626 11.83 -3.43 -3.83
C LEU A 626 12.81 -2.37 -3.32
N GLY A 627 13.79 -2.72 -2.48
CA GLY A 627 14.80 -1.81 -1.96
C GLY A 627 14.27 -0.61 -1.17
N GLN A 628 15.18 0.19 -0.64
CA GLN A 628 14.83 1.41 0.10
C GLN A 628 14.16 2.47 -0.77
N LYS A 629 13.18 3.21 -0.21
CA LYS A 629 12.53 4.34 -0.92
C LYS A 629 13.39 5.61 -0.89
N SER A 630 14.31 5.72 0.07
CA SER A 630 15.22 6.85 0.24
C SER A 630 16.53 6.39 0.87
N GLU A 631 17.65 7.04 0.53
CA GLU A 631 18.95 6.80 1.19
C GLU A 631 18.95 7.08 2.69
N ASN A 632 18.00 7.86 3.18
CA ASN A 632 17.83 8.14 4.60
C ASN A 632 17.17 6.97 5.36
N GLU A 633 16.56 6.01 4.67
CA GLU A 633 15.95 4.83 5.32
C GLU A 633 17.01 3.80 5.76
N ASN A 634 18.21 3.88 5.18
CA ASN A 634 19.35 2.98 5.43
C ASN A 634 18.95 1.49 5.42
N ASN A 635 18.13 1.10 4.44
CA ASN A 635 17.55 -0.24 4.32
C ASN A 635 17.88 -0.85 2.95
N LYS A 636 19.18 -0.86 2.63
CA LYS A 636 19.67 -1.38 1.34
C LYS A 636 19.49 -2.90 1.30
N ASN A 637 19.13 -3.43 0.12
CA ASN A 637 19.09 -4.88 -0.08
C ASN A 637 20.46 -5.48 0.21
N ARG A 638 20.46 -6.57 0.98
CA ARG A 638 21.69 -7.31 1.31
C ARG A 638 22.37 -7.84 0.03
N PRO A 639 23.68 -7.61 -0.14
CA PRO A 639 24.44 -8.20 -1.24
C PRO A 639 24.66 -9.70 -0.98
N TYR A 640 24.54 -10.52 -2.02
CA TYR A 640 24.86 -11.96 -1.99
C TYR A 640 25.85 -12.22 -3.13
N PRO A 641 27.17 -12.08 -2.90
CA PRO A 641 28.17 -11.99 -3.97
C PRO A 641 28.09 -13.09 -5.03
N LYS A 642 27.92 -14.37 -4.67
CA LYS A 642 27.83 -15.46 -5.65
C LYS A 642 26.52 -15.41 -6.42
N VAL A 643 25.37 -15.25 -5.74
CA VAL A 643 24.08 -15.20 -6.44
C VAL A 643 23.99 -13.96 -7.33
N ASP A 644 24.49 -12.83 -6.85
CA ASP A 644 24.57 -11.58 -7.60
C ASP A 644 25.53 -11.70 -8.79
N GLU A 645 26.66 -12.39 -8.63
CA GLU A 645 27.56 -12.73 -9.75
C GLU A 645 26.88 -13.64 -10.77
N ARG A 646 26.14 -14.66 -10.32
CA ARG A 646 25.36 -15.54 -11.21
C ARG A 646 24.32 -14.76 -12.00
N ILE A 647 23.58 -13.86 -11.36
CA ILE A 647 22.64 -12.94 -12.02
C ILE A 647 23.38 -12.07 -13.04
N LYS A 648 24.50 -11.46 -12.65
CA LYS A 648 25.31 -10.61 -13.53
C LYS A 648 25.80 -11.36 -14.77
N MET A 649 26.32 -12.58 -14.60
CA MET A 649 26.89 -13.39 -15.69
C MET A 649 25.83 -14.06 -16.59
N THR A 650 24.57 -14.11 -16.14
CA THR A 650 23.44 -14.64 -16.91
C THR A 650 22.49 -13.51 -17.31
N TYR A 651 21.50 -13.22 -16.47
CA TYR A 651 20.43 -12.26 -16.74
C TYR A 651 20.96 -10.86 -17.08
N GLY A 652 21.95 -10.36 -16.33
CA GLY A 652 22.50 -9.01 -16.53
C GLY A 652 23.32 -8.88 -17.81
N ARG A 653 24.16 -9.87 -18.11
CA ARG A 653 25.03 -9.88 -19.31
C ARG A 653 24.22 -9.91 -20.61
N ASP A 654 23.15 -10.71 -20.62
CA ASP A 654 22.34 -10.93 -21.82
C ASP A 654 21.20 -9.91 -21.96
N SER A 655 20.98 -9.05 -20.96
CA SER A 655 20.01 -7.96 -21.00
C SER A 655 20.48 -6.80 -21.90
N GLN A 656 19.58 -6.28 -22.73
CA GLN A 656 19.80 -5.08 -23.54
C GLN A 656 19.48 -3.78 -22.78
N ALA A 657 18.94 -3.90 -21.56
CA ALA A 657 18.61 -2.76 -20.72
C ALA A 657 19.87 -2.05 -20.20
N THR A 658 19.85 -0.71 -20.17
CA THR A 658 20.96 0.06 -19.57
C THR A 658 21.04 -0.09 -18.05
N LEU A 659 19.90 -0.29 -17.40
CA LEU A 659 19.80 -0.36 -15.95
C LEU A 659 19.24 -1.72 -15.56
N THR A 660 20.08 -2.52 -14.91
CA THR A 660 19.78 -3.90 -14.52
C THR A 660 19.56 -4.07 -13.01
N ASN A 661 19.50 -2.98 -12.24
CA ASN A 661 19.34 -3.03 -10.78
C ASN A 661 18.14 -3.87 -10.32
N LYS A 662 17.05 -3.89 -11.10
CA LYS A 662 15.85 -4.69 -10.81
C LYS A 662 16.08 -6.21 -10.87
N LEU A 663 17.14 -6.66 -11.55
CA LEU A 663 17.52 -8.08 -11.57
C LEU A 663 18.06 -8.56 -10.22
N TYR A 664 18.40 -7.66 -9.30
CA TYR A 664 18.91 -7.98 -7.97
C TYR A 664 17.83 -7.87 -6.89
N ASP A 665 16.55 -7.82 -7.28
CA ASP A 665 15.41 -7.98 -6.38
C ASP A 665 15.42 -9.41 -5.78
N ALA A 666 14.96 -9.56 -4.55
CA ALA A 666 15.04 -10.80 -3.78
C ALA A 666 14.41 -11.99 -4.54
N TYR A 667 13.22 -11.83 -5.10
CA TYR A 667 12.55 -12.91 -5.84
C TYR A 667 13.35 -13.39 -7.07
N VAL A 668 14.14 -12.50 -7.71
CA VAL A 668 15.02 -12.86 -8.84
C VAL A 668 16.22 -13.66 -8.34
N LYS A 669 16.79 -13.28 -7.18
CA LYS A 669 17.84 -14.05 -6.49
C LYS A 669 17.34 -15.46 -6.17
N PHE A 670 16.11 -15.61 -5.66
CA PHE A 670 15.50 -16.91 -5.42
C PHE A 670 15.26 -17.72 -6.69
N PHE A 671 14.80 -17.11 -7.80
CA PHE A 671 14.70 -17.82 -9.08
C PHE A 671 16.05 -18.33 -9.59
N ARG A 672 17.07 -17.46 -9.57
CA ARG A 672 18.42 -17.83 -10.05
C ARG A 672 19.02 -18.92 -9.15
N TRP A 673 18.89 -18.76 -7.84
CA TRP A 673 19.33 -19.74 -6.86
C TRP A 673 18.60 -21.07 -7.01
N ALA A 674 17.27 -21.09 -7.14
CA ALA A 674 16.48 -22.31 -7.29
C ALA A 674 16.86 -23.06 -8.58
N THR A 675 17.07 -22.33 -9.67
CA THR A 675 17.51 -22.92 -10.94
C THR A 675 18.91 -23.52 -10.84
N ASP A 676 19.82 -22.86 -10.11
CA ASP A 676 21.18 -23.35 -9.86
C ASP A 676 21.19 -24.51 -8.83
N ARG A 677 20.25 -24.55 -7.88
CA ARG A 677 20.09 -25.61 -6.86
C ARG A 677 19.73 -26.97 -7.46
N LEU A 678 19.07 -26.97 -8.63
CA LEU A 678 18.86 -28.18 -9.43
C LEU A 678 20.18 -28.74 -10.00
N GLN A 679 21.26 -27.96 -10.06
CA GLN A 679 22.59 -28.39 -10.55
C GLN A 679 22.55 -29.03 -11.95
N GLY A 680 21.73 -28.50 -12.85
CA GLY A 680 21.55 -29.03 -14.21
C GLY A 680 20.71 -30.31 -14.30
N ARG A 681 20.33 -30.93 -13.17
CA ARG A 681 19.47 -32.12 -13.11
C ARG A 681 18.03 -31.77 -13.47
N ASP A 682 17.29 -32.79 -13.87
CA ASP A 682 15.85 -32.71 -14.14
C ASP A 682 15.07 -32.39 -12.86
N GLY A 683 14.03 -31.58 -12.99
CA GLY A 683 13.29 -31.09 -11.83
C GLY A 683 12.35 -29.93 -12.13
N ILE A 684 11.76 -29.40 -11.07
CA ILE A 684 10.69 -28.38 -11.12
C ILE A 684 11.03 -27.22 -10.18
N VAL A 685 10.86 -25.99 -10.67
CA VAL A 685 10.84 -24.77 -9.86
C VAL A 685 9.43 -24.18 -9.92
N CYS A 686 8.75 -24.10 -8.77
CA CYS A 686 7.38 -23.59 -8.65
C CYS A 686 7.34 -22.43 -7.63
N LEU A 687 7.31 -21.19 -8.10
CA LEU A 687 7.32 -20.02 -7.23
C LEU A 687 6.14 -19.09 -7.54
N ILE A 688 5.50 -18.56 -6.51
CA ILE A 688 4.63 -17.39 -6.63
C ILE A 688 5.47 -16.14 -6.40
N THR A 689 5.51 -15.24 -7.38
CA THR A 689 6.43 -14.09 -7.35
C THR A 689 5.85 -12.82 -7.95
N ASN A 690 6.60 -11.72 -7.88
CA ASN A 690 6.29 -10.45 -8.57
C ASN A 690 6.33 -10.63 -10.10
N ASN A 691 5.27 -10.22 -10.79
CA ASN A 691 5.13 -10.36 -12.25
C ASN A 691 5.94 -9.36 -13.09
N SER A 692 6.79 -8.55 -12.48
CA SER A 692 7.59 -7.56 -13.20
C SER A 692 8.47 -8.15 -14.30
N PHE A 693 8.95 -9.40 -14.16
CA PHE A 693 9.84 -10.01 -15.14
C PHE A 693 9.16 -10.39 -16.46
N ILE A 694 7.83 -10.46 -16.51
CA ILE A 694 7.08 -10.86 -17.71
C ILE A 694 7.17 -9.80 -18.82
N ASP A 695 7.11 -8.53 -18.46
CA ASP A 695 6.99 -7.43 -19.43
C ASP A 695 8.03 -6.31 -19.29
N GLN A 696 8.69 -6.18 -18.13
CA GLN A 696 9.65 -5.10 -17.94
C GLN A 696 10.95 -5.33 -18.72
N ILE A 697 11.50 -4.24 -19.24
CA ILE A 697 12.64 -4.24 -20.16
C ILE A 697 13.91 -4.81 -19.53
N ALA A 698 14.13 -4.59 -18.22
CA ALA A 698 15.32 -5.08 -17.51
C ALA A 698 15.43 -6.61 -17.40
N PHE A 699 14.35 -7.34 -17.69
CA PHE A 699 14.25 -8.79 -17.49
C PHE A 699 14.29 -9.59 -18.79
N ASP A 700 14.60 -8.96 -19.92
CA ASP A 700 14.80 -9.65 -21.21
C ASP A 700 15.86 -10.76 -21.11
N GLY A 701 16.99 -10.50 -20.45
CA GLY A 701 18.00 -11.52 -20.16
C GLY A 701 17.48 -12.63 -19.25
N MET A 702 16.68 -12.31 -18.22
CA MET A 702 16.05 -13.33 -17.36
C MET A 702 15.08 -14.21 -18.15
N ARG A 703 14.19 -13.62 -18.95
CA ARG A 703 13.24 -14.33 -19.81
C ARG A 703 13.94 -15.24 -20.81
N LYS A 704 15.03 -14.76 -21.44
CA LYS A 704 15.89 -15.58 -22.30
C LYS A 704 16.44 -16.79 -21.56
N HIS A 705 17.03 -16.59 -20.39
CA HIS A 705 17.64 -17.67 -19.63
C HIS A 705 16.61 -18.66 -19.06
N LEU A 706 15.43 -18.22 -18.62
CA LEU A 706 14.36 -19.13 -18.21
C LEU A 706 13.98 -20.08 -19.36
N LEU A 707 13.81 -19.53 -20.57
CA LEU A 707 13.51 -20.34 -21.76
C LEU A 707 14.66 -21.26 -22.19
N GLN A 708 15.89 -21.00 -21.75
CA GLN A 708 17.07 -21.85 -21.99
C GLN A 708 17.22 -22.93 -20.91
N ASP A 709 16.97 -22.57 -19.66
CA ASP A 709 17.18 -23.40 -18.47
C ASP A 709 16.04 -24.41 -18.28
N PHE A 710 14.85 -24.16 -18.84
CA PHE A 710 13.65 -25.00 -18.68
C PHE A 710 13.06 -25.41 -20.03
N THR A 711 12.42 -26.58 -20.07
CA THR A 711 11.73 -27.13 -21.25
C THR A 711 10.29 -26.64 -21.29
N HIS A 712 9.55 -26.73 -20.19
CA HIS A 712 8.18 -26.23 -20.11
C HIS A 712 8.06 -25.15 -19.03
N ILE A 713 7.47 -24.01 -19.40
CA ILE A 713 7.15 -22.93 -18.45
C ILE A 713 5.66 -22.68 -18.50
N TYR A 714 5.01 -22.78 -17.35
CA TYR A 714 3.63 -22.39 -17.11
C TYR A 714 3.65 -21.14 -16.24
N HIS A 715 3.09 -20.03 -16.73
CA HIS A 715 3.01 -18.79 -15.98
C HIS A 715 1.57 -18.27 -15.89
N LEU A 716 1.02 -18.30 -14.68
CA LEU A 716 -0.30 -17.79 -14.34
C LEU A 716 -0.19 -16.38 -13.74
N ASP A 717 -0.56 -15.36 -14.52
CA ASP A 717 -0.56 -13.96 -14.14
C ASP A 717 -1.84 -13.61 -13.36
N LEU A 718 -1.72 -13.43 -12.04
CA LEU A 718 -2.82 -13.08 -11.14
C LEU A 718 -3.10 -11.56 -11.09
N HIS A 719 -2.43 -10.74 -11.90
CA HIS A 719 -2.61 -9.28 -11.93
C HIS A 719 -2.42 -8.62 -10.53
N GLY A 720 -3.15 -7.54 -10.24
CA GLY A 720 -3.12 -6.85 -8.93
C GLY A 720 -2.05 -5.75 -8.82
N ASN A 721 -1.56 -5.22 -9.95
CA ASN A 721 -0.58 -4.14 -9.97
C ASN A 721 -1.24 -2.76 -10.01
N VAL A 722 -1.54 -2.22 -8.83
CA VAL A 722 -2.14 -0.88 -8.64
C VAL A 722 -1.27 0.22 -9.23
N ARG A 723 0.06 0.03 -9.21
CA ARG A 723 1.01 1.01 -9.77
C ARG A 723 1.00 1.05 -11.29
N LYS A 724 0.48 0.02 -11.98
CA LYS A 724 0.32 0.00 -13.43
C LYS A 724 -1.05 0.53 -13.85
N ASN A 725 -2.10 0.25 -13.07
CA ASN A 725 -3.45 0.72 -13.36
C ASN A 725 -4.02 1.46 -12.14
N PRO A 726 -3.99 2.81 -12.14
CA PRO A 726 -4.53 3.64 -11.06
C PRO A 726 -6.05 3.54 -10.87
N GLN A 727 -6.78 2.91 -11.81
CA GLN A 727 -8.22 2.63 -11.63
C GLN A 727 -8.45 1.52 -10.59
N LEU A 728 -7.44 0.70 -10.31
CA LEU A 728 -7.47 -0.25 -9.21
C LEU A 728 -7.27 0.53 -7.90
N SER A 729 -8.27 0.49 -7.02
CA SER A 729 -8.21 1.15 -5.72
C SER A 729 -7.67 0.23 -4.63
N GLY A 730 -6.83 0.78 -3.75
CA GLY A 730 -6.33 0.10 -2.56
C GLY A 730 -5.53 -1.16 -2.87
N THR A 731 -5.74 -2.20 -2.07
CA THR A 731 -5.04 -3.50 -2.18
C THR A 731 -5.99 -4.67 -2.46
N THR A 732 -7.26 -4.38 -2.71
CA THR A 732 -8.37 -5.35 -2.78
C THR A 732 -8.31 -6.29 -3.99
N HIS A 733 -7.58 -5.89 -5.04
CA HIS A 733 -7.44 -6.63 -6.29
C HIS A 733 -6.18 -7.51 -6.31
N ASN A 734 -5.41 -7.54 -5.23
CA ASN A 734 -4.20 -8.35 -5.13
C ASN A 734 -4.39 -9.48 -4.12
N VAL A 735 -3.95 -10.70 -4.46
CA VAL A 735 -4.15 -11.89 -3.61
C VAL A 735 -3.48 -11.78 -2.23
N PHE A 736 -2.42 -10.98 -2.11
CA PHE A 736 -1.70 -10.73 -0.87
C PHE A 736 -2.01 -9.37 -0.24
N GLY A 737 -2.91 -8.58 -0.82
CA GLY A 737 -3.17 -7.23 -0.33
C GLY A 737 -1.99 -6.27 -0.54
N ILE A 738 -1.18 -6.45 -1.58
CA ILE A 738 -0.07 -5.56 -1.94
C ILE A 738 -0.32 -4.80 -3.26
N GLN A 739 0.52 -3.81 -3.58
CA GLN A 739 0.34 -2.94 -4.75
C GLN A 739 1.06 -3.42 -6.03
N VAL A 740 1.87 -4.47 -5.94
CA VAL A 740 2.61 -5.03 -7.08
C VAL A 740 1.91 -6.28 -7.59
N GLY A 741 1.89 -6.47 -8.90
CA GLY A 741 1.25 -7.65 -9.48
C GLY A 741 2.04 -8.93 -9.19
N VAL A 742 1.33 -10.04 -9.04
CA VAL A 742 1.91 -11.34 -8.67
C VAL A 742 1.43 -12.46 -9.59
N GLY A 743 2.21 -13.53 -9.69
CA GLY A 743 1.88 -14.67 -10.53
C GLY A 743 2.64 -15.93 -10.14
N ILE A 744 2.05 -17.07 -10.50
CA ILE A 744 2.57 -18.40 -10.20
C ILE A 744 3.34 -18.88 -11.42
N THR A 745 4.60 -19.23 -11.25
CA THR A 745 5.45 -19.79 -12.31
C THR A 745 5.84 -21.21 -11.96
N ILE A 746 5.53 -22.15 -12.84
CA ILE A 746 5.97 -23.54 -12.76
C ILE A 746 6.89 -23.79 -13.96
N ALA A 747 8.18 -23.94 -13.68
CA ALA A 747 9.22 -24.14 -14.68
C ALA A 747 9.80 -25.55 -14.53
N VAL A 748 9.63 -26.37 -15.57
CA VAL A 748 10.04 -27.78 -15.61
C VAL A 748 11.27 -27.91 -16.49
N ARG A 749 12.29 -28.62 -16.00
CA ARG A 749 13.44 -29.08 -16.78
C ARG A 749 13.35 -30.59 -16.94
N ASN A 750 13.20 -31.04 -18.17
CA ASN A 750 13.18 -32.46 -18.51
C ASN A 750 14.13 -32.74 -19.68
N SER A 751 15.31 -33.28 -19.39
CA SER A 751 16.35 -33.61 -20.37
C SER A 751 15.92 -34.62 -21.43
N GLN A 752 14.91 -35.44 -21.13
CA GLN A 752 14.36 -36.42 -22.07
C GLN A 752 13.36 -35.81 -23.05
N ASN A 753 12.85 -34.60 -22.78
CA ASN A 753 11.90 -33.92 -23.65
C ASN A 753 12.58 -32.74 -24.38
N PRO A 754 12.82 -32.84 -25.70
CA PRO A 754 13.47 -31.77 -26.45
C PRO A 754 12.53 -30.60 -26.77
N LEU A 755 11.20 -30.77 -26.62
CA LEU A 755 10.23 -29.75 -26.95
C LEU A 755 10.22 -28.67 -25.87
N ARG A 756 10.27 -27.41 -26.33
CA ARG A 756 10.17 -26.25 -25.44
C ARG A 756 8.83 -25.55 -25.64
N SER A 757 8.14 -25.24 -24.55
CA SER A 757 6.87 -24.49 -24.61
C SER A 757 6.78 -23.45 -23.50
N LEU A 758 6.25 -22.28 -23.84
CA LEU A 758 5.89 -21.23 -22.89
C LEU A 758 4.37 -21.08 -22.90
N LYS A 759 3.73 -21.46 -21.81
CA LYS A 759 2.28 -21.38 -21.61
C LYS A 759 1.97 -20.26 -20.62
N TYR A 760 1.02 -19.43 -20.98
CA TYR A 760 0.65 -18.24 -20.25
C TYR A 760 -0.87 -18.17 -20.08
N PHE A 761 -1.31 -17.76 -18.91
CA PHE A 761 -2.70 -17.40 -18.67
C PHE A 761 -2.75 -16.17 -17.77
N ARG A 762 -3.68 -15.27 -18.05
CA ARG A 762 -3.86 -14.03 -17.30
C ARG A 762 -5.30 -13.95 -16.81
N VAL A 763 -5.48 -13.80 -15.50
CA VAL A 763 -6.81 -13.57 -14.93
C VAL A 763 -7.31 -12.16 -15.32
N PRO A 764 -8.63 -11.93 -15.39
CA PRO A 764 -9.17 -10.60 -15.67
C PRO A 764 -8.66 -9.51 -14.72
N GLU A 765 -8.37 -8.34 -15.26
CA GLU A 765 -7.66 -7.26 -14.56
C GLU A 765 -8.39 -6.73 -13.31
N PHE A 766 -9.73 -6.65 -13.38
CA PHE A 766 -10.60 -6.10 -12.33
C PHE A 766 -11.13 -7.15 -11.34
N TRP A 767 -10.65 -8.41 -11.40
CA TRP A 767 -11.03 -9.41 -10.40
C TRP A 767 -10.52 -9.03 -9.01
N SER A 768 -11.37 -9.23 -8.01
CA SER A 768 -11.01 -9.07 -6.60
C SER A 768 -10.08 -10.19 -6.13
N LYS A 769 -9.50 -10.05 -4.93
CA LYS A 769 -8.78 -11.14 -4.26
C LYS A 769 -9.63 -12.41 -4.19
N LEU A 770 -10.90 -12.30 -3.81
CA LEU A 770 -11.79 -13.46 -3.63
C LEU A 770 -12.06 -14.19 -4.95
N ASP A 771 -12.29 -13.45 -6.03
CA ASP A 771 -12.54 -14.05 -7.35
C ASP A 771 -11.32 -14.84 -7.84
N LYS A 772 -10.12 -14.32 -7.60
CA LYS A 772 -8.86 -14.99 -7.97
C LYS A 772 -8.62 -16.26 -7.18
N LEU A 773 -8.87 -16.23 -5.87
CA LEU A 773 -8.73 -17.42 -5.03
C LEU A 773 -9.78 -18.48 -5.39
N ALA A 774 -11.03 -18.07 -5.63
CA ALA A 774 -12.08 -18.97 -6.10
C ALA A 774 -11.73 -19.63 -7.43
N PHE A 775 -11.14 -18.89 -8.37
CA PHE A 775 -10.64 -19.43 -9.64
C PHE A 775 -9.55 -20.50 -9.44
N LEU A 776 -8.60 -20.28 -8.54
CA LEU A 776 -7.56 -21.27 -8.23
C LEU A 776 -8.17 -22.54 -7.62
N SER A 777 -9.12 -22.41 -6.70
CA SER A 777 -9.85 -23.55 -6.14
C SER A 777 -10.68 -24.30 -7.18
N GLU A 778 -11.34 -23.58 -8.09
CA GLU A 778 -12.13 -24.18 -9.17
C GLU A 778 -11.25 -24.97 -10.14
N LYS A 779 -10.11 -24.41 -10.52
CA LYS A 779 -9.19 -25.04 -11.48
C LYS A 779 -8.37 -26.17 -10.86
N GLY A 780 -8.06 -26.09 -9.57
CA GLY A 780 -7.38 -27.15 -8.80
C GLY A 780 -5.88 -27.30 -9.11
N ASP A 781 -5.49 -27.39 -10.38
CA ASP A 781 -4.10 -27.52 -10.84
C ASP A 781 -3.93 -26.95 -12.27
N ILE A 782 -2.71 -27.05 -12.83
CA ILE A 782 -2.38 -26.52 -14.15
C ILE A 782 -3.05 -27.23 -15.33
N SER A 783 -3.58 -28.45 -15.20
CA SER A 783 -4.17 -29.19 -16.32
C SER A 783 -5.52 -28.62 -16.77
N HIS A 784 -6.25 -27.96 -15.87
CA HIS A 784 -7.57 -27.37 -16.15
C HIS A 784 -7.52 -25.91 -16.60
N ILE A 785 -6.33 -25.31 -16.68
CA ILE A 785 -6.15 -23.92 -17.13
C ILE A 785 -6.13 -23.88 -18.66
N ASP A 786 -6.87 -22.92 -19.22
CA ASP A 786 -6.99 -22.70 -20.67
C ASP A 786 -5.77 -21.92 -21.18
N TRP A 787 -4.61 -22.59 -21.25
CA TRP A 787 -3.33 -21.96 -21.55
C TRP A 787 -3.27 -21.36 -22.96
N GLN A 788 -2.72 -20.16 -23.05
CA GLN A 788 -2.22 -19.58 -24.29
C GLN A 788 -0.75 -19.95 -24.48
N GLU A 789 -0.39 -20.52 -25.63
CA GLU A 789 1.01 -20.70 -26.00
C GLU A 789 1.60 -19.38 -26.53
N LEU A 790 2.74 -18.97 -25.97
CA LEU A 790 3.45 -17.75 -26.35
C LEU A 790 4.72 -18.06 -27.15
N HIS A 791 4.97 -17.24 -28.16
CA HIS A 791 6.19 -17.24 -28.95
C HIS A 791 6.93 -15.91 -28.75
N PRO A 792 7.98 -15.89 -27.92
CA PRO A 792 8.75 -14.69 -27.66
C PRO A 792 9.36 -14.08 -28.93
N ASP A 793 9.46 -12.75 -28.98
CA ASP A 793 10.12 -12.07 -30.10
C ASP A 793 11.66 -12.18 -30.05
N LYS A 794 12.36 -11.60 -31.03
CA LYS A 794 13.84 -11.56 -31.09
C LYS A 794 14.48 -10.83 -29.90
N ARG A 795 13.72 -10.04 -29.15
CA ARG A 795 14.13 -9.31 -27.94
C ARG A 795 13.69 -10.05 -26.67
N TYR A 796 13.16 -11.27 -26.80
CA TYR A 796 12.65 -12.10 -25.71
C TYR A 796 11.52 -11.44 -24.91
N PHE A 797 10.71 -10.57 -25.53
CA PHE A 797 9.42 -10.18 -24.96
C PHE A 797 8.45 -11.34 -25.09
N TRP A 798 7.83 -11.77 -23.98
CA TRP A 798 6.88 -12.88 -23.99
C TRP A 798 5.51 -12.48 -24.57
N ILE A 799 5.03 -11.29 -24.22
CA ILE A 799 3.72 -10.78 -24.66
C ILE A 799 3.94 -9.90 -25.91
N THR A 800 3.57 -10.40 -27.09
CA THR A 800 3.90 -9.78 -28.39
C THR A 800 2.70 -9.41 -29.26
N GLU A 801 1.49 -9.86 -28.92
CA GLU A 801 0.28 -9.77 -29.79
C GLU A 801 -0.11 -8.37 -30.25
N ARG A 802 0.34 -7.33 -29.54
CA ARG A 802 0.00 -5.92 -29.81
C ARG A 802 1.18 -5.10 -30.34
N ILE A 803 2.32 -5.75 -30.62
CA ILE A 803 3.52 -5.09 -31.18
C ILE A 803 3.42 -5.11 -32.70
N ASN A 804 3.43 -3.94 -33.34
CA ASN A 804 3.39 -3.83 -34.80
C ASN A 804 4.82 -3.93 -35.39
N PRO A 805 5.13 -4.94 -36.24
CA PRO A 805 6.49 -5.15 -36.76
C PRO A 805 6.98 -4.03 -37.68
N GLU A 806 6.07 -3.38 -38.42
CA GLU A 806 6.34 -2.27 -39.33
C GLU A 806 7.01 -1.07 -38.62
N PHE A 807 6.77 -0.90 -37.32
CA PHE A 807 7.38 0.15 -36.51
C PHE A 807 8.90 0.00 -36.49
N ASP A 808 9.41 -1.22 -36.37
CA ASP A 808 10.84 -1.52 -36.37
C ASP A 808 11.43 -1.69 -37.78
N SER A 809 10.65 -1.39 -38.84
CA SER A 809 11.14 -1.43 -40.22
C SER A 809 12.15 -0.33 -40.54
N HIS A 810 12.93 -0.51 -41.60
CA HIS A 810 13.87 0.49 -42.11
C HIS A 810 13.18 1.73 -42.69
N THR A 811 11.85 1.66 -42.92
CA THR A 811 11.06 2.79 -43.44
C THR A 811 10.82 3.86 -42.38
N PHE A 812 10.69 3.47 -41.10
CA PHE A 812 10.45 4.40 -40.01
C PHE A 812 11.77 4.91 -39.44
N LEU A 813 11.92 6.23 -39.39
CA LEU A 813 13.17 6.87 -39.02
C LEU A 813 13.29 6.96 -37.49
N PRO A 814 14.29 6.35 -36.85
CA PRO A 814 14.44 6.41 -35.40
C PRO A 814 14.73 7.83 -34.92
N MET A 815 14.02 8.30 -33.89
CA MET A 815 14.32 9.60 -33.28
C MET A 815 15.75 9.65 -32.74
N GLY A 816 16.23 8.59 -32.11
CA GLY A 816 17.60 8.48 -31.64
C GLY A 816 17.94 7.06 -31.22
N THR A 817 19.22 6.73 -31.24
CA THR A 817 19.74 5.44 -30.75
C THR A 817 20.96 5.65 -29.86
N LYS A 818 21.38 4.61 -29.14
CA LYS A 818 22.60 4.68 -28.32
C LYS A 818 23.85 4.73 -29.19
N GLU A 819 23.83 4.02 -30.31
CA GLU A 819 24.93 3.94 -31.26
C GLU A 819 25.20 5.33 -31.87
N ALA A 820 24.13 6.06 -32.22
CA ALA A 820 24.22 7.43 -32.74
C ALA A 820 24.84 8.43 -31.76
N LYS A 821 24.72 8.18 -30.44
CA LYS A 821 25.35 9.01 -29.39
C LYS A 821 26.85 8.78 -29.25
N SER A 822 27.38 7.65 -29.73
CA SER A 822 28.79 7.31 -29.61
C SER A 822 29.65 8.17 -30.53
N THR A 823 30.80 8.63 -30.03
CA THR A 823 31.77 9.44 -30.79
C THR A 823 32.36 8.70 -31.99
N GLN A 824 32.26 7.36 -32.04
CA GLN A 824 32.73 6.52 -33.15
C GLN A 824 31.73 6.38 -34.31
N ALA A 825 30.48 6.85 -34.16
CA ALA A 825 29.48 6.78 -35.21
C ALA A 825 29.74 7.85 -36.29
N LEU A 826 30.49 7.48 -37.33
CA LEU A 826 30.86 8.35 -38.46
C LEU A 826 29.64 8.90 -39.23
N GLN A 827 28.49 8.19 -39.21
CA GLN A 827 27.22 8.66 -39.77
C GLN A 827 26.04 8.11 -38.95
N ALA A 828 25.42 8.95 -38.12
CA ALA A 828 24.23 8.59 -37.36
C ALA A 828 22.99 8.52 -38.26
N GLN A 829 22.41 7.34 -38.45
CA GLN A 829 21.16 7.11 -39.20
C GLN A 829 19.92 7.32 -38.33
N THR A 830 19.85 8.47 -37.67
CA THR A 830 18.77 8.85 -36.74
C THR A 830 18.36 10.30 -36.99
N ILE A 831 17.18 10.70 -36.52
CA ILE A 831 16.74 12.10 -36.62
C ILE A 831 17.62 13.00 -35.75
N PHE A 832 17.74 12.66 -34.46
CA PHE A 832 18.56 13.38 -33.50
C PHE A 832 19.88 12.65 -33.26
N LYS A 833 20.98 13.39 -33.25
CA LYS A 833 22.31 12.85 -32.92
C LYS A 833 22.42 12.49 -31.43
N THR A 834 21.87 13.34 -30.56
CA THR A 834 21.83 13.09 -29.11
C THR A 834 20.47 13.42 -28.51
N TYR A 835 20.24 12.90 -27.31
CA TYR A 835 19.04 13.09 -26.50
C TYR A 835 19.37 12.76 -25.04
N SER A 836 18.52 13.11 -24.10
CA SER A 836 18.80 12.81 -22.69
C SER A 836 17.57 12.67 -21.85
N LEU A 837 17.73 12.07 -20.68
CA LEU A 837 16.68 12.12 -19.67
C LEU A 837 16.56 13.54 -19.09
N GLY A 838 15.39 13.86 -18.55
CA GLY A 838 15.19 15.04 -17.70
C GLY A 838 15.96 14.94 -16.38
N VAL A 839 16.11 16.08 -15.68
CA VAL A 839 16.88 16.16 -14.42
C VAL A 839 16.22 15.32 -13.32
N VAL A 840 17.04 14.59 -12.56
CA VAL A 840 16.66 13.93 -11.30
C VAL A 840 17.45 14.57 -10.17
N THR A 841 16.74 15.06 -9.16
CA THR A 841 17.39 15.62 -7.98
C THR A 841 17.46 14.63 -6.83
N SER A 842 16.43 13.78 -6.68
CA SER A 842 16.19 12.92 -5.51
C SER A 842 16.02 13.70 -4.19
N ARG A 843 15.74 15.00 -4.26
CA ARG A 843 15.54 15.91 -3.11
C ARG A 843 14.74 17.16 -3.50
N ASP A 844 13.67 16.98 -4.27
CA ASP A 844 12.95 18.07 -4.92
C ASP A 844 12.51 19.15 -3.94
N GLU A 845 12.08 18.79 -2.73
CA GLU A 845 11.66 19.72 -1.68
C GLU A 845 12.75 20.74 -1.27
N TRP A 846 14.03 20.38 -1.43
CA TRP A 846 15.17 21.21 -1.08
C TRP A 846 15.67 22.07 -2.23
N VAL A 847 15.57 21.56 -3.47
CA VAL A 847 16.24 22.16 -4.64
C VAL A 847 15.28 22.74 -5.67
N TYR A 848 13.98 22.52 -5.52
CA TYR A 848 12.93 23.24 -6.24
C TYR A 848 12.15 24.18 -5.32
N ASP A 849 11.67 25.29 -5.86
CA ASP A 849 10.64 26.13 -5.23
C ASP A 849 9.98 27.05 -6.27
N PHE A 850 8.75 27.50 -5.99
CA PHE A 850 8.13 28.58 -6.77
C PHE A 850 8.76 29.94 -6.48
N SER A 851 9.27 30.14 -5.26
CA SER A 851 9.95 31.36 -4.83
C SER A 851 11.47 31.22 -4.90
N ARG A 852 12.09 32.09 -5.71
CA ARG A 852 13.55 32.20 -5.80
C ARG A 852 14.20 32.53 -4.46
N ALA A 853 13.54 33.34 -3.63
CA ALA A 853 14.06 33.75 -2.32
C ALA A 853 14.03 32.57 -1.33
N LEU A 854 12.90 31.88 -1.22
CA LEU A 854 12.78 30.71 -0.34
C LEU A 854 13.70 29.57 -0.77
N LEU A 855 13.85 29.32 -2.07
CA LEU A 855 14.82 28.35 -2.58
C LEU A 855 16.25 28.65 -2.09
N LYS A 856 16.66 29.92 -2.16
CA LYS A 856 17.98 30.36 -1.68
C LYS A 856 18.14 30.07 -0.19
N GLU A 857 17.16 30.42 0.64
CA GLU A 857 17.21 30.17 2.08
C GLU A 857 17.30 28.68 2.41
N LYS A 858 16.47 27.85 1.77
CA LYS A 858 16.49 26.38 1.91
C LYS A 858 17.87 25.81 1.58
N LEU A 859 18.49 26.27 0.49
CA LEU A 859 19.80 25.79 0.06
C LEU A 859 20.93 26.27 0.96
N GLN A 860 20.87 27.51 1.45
CA GLN A 860 21.86 28.00 2.41
C GLN A 860 21.83 27.15 3.68
N ARG A 861 20.63 26.82 4.19
CA ARG A 861 20.47 25.88 5.31
C ARG A 861 21.02 24.49 4.98
N PHE A 862 20.65 23.92 3.84
CA PHE A 862 21.13 22.60 3.41
C PHE A 862 22.66 22.55 3.31
N ILE A 863 23.28 23.55 2.67
CA ILE A 863 24.73 23.62 2.47
C ILE A 863 25.44 23.77 3.80
N THR A 864 24.93 24.59 4.73
CA THR A 864 25.48 24.71 6.08
C THR A 864 25.42 23.39 6.82
N ASN A 865 24.27 22.70 6.81
CA ASN A 865 24.11 21.40 7.46
C ASN A 865 25.06 20.34 6.87
N TYR A 866 25.13 20.24 5.54
CA TYR A 866 26.03 19.31 4.86
C TYR A 866 27.50 19.61 5.18
N ASN A 867 27.92 20.87 5.11
CA ASN A 867 29.30 21.24 5.42
C ASN A 867 29.66 21.00 6.89
N SER A 868 28.69 21.06 7.81
CA SER A 868 28.91 20.65 9.21
C SER A 868 29.17 19.14 9.34
N GLU A 869 28.46 18.32 8.56
CA GLU A 869 28.71 16.87 8.49
C GLU A 869 30.06 16.55 7.83
N VAL A 870 30.48 17.32 6.81
CA VAL A 870 31.84 17.19 6.24
C VAL A 870 32.90 17.49 7.29
N PHE A 871 32.73 18.55 8.08
CA PHE A 871 33.67 18.86 9.17
C PHE A 871 33.72 17.74 10.21
N ARG A 872 32.56 17.24 10.65
CA ARG A 872 32.47 16.11 11.59
C ARG A 872 33.15 14.86 11.01
N TRP A 873 32.93 14.58 9.73
CA TRP A 873 33.52 13.44 9.03
C TRP A 873 35.04 13.56 8.91
N SER A 874 35.56 14.74 8.60
CA SER A 874 37.01 14.96 8.55
C SER A 874 37.69 14.66 9.88
N GLN A 875 37.05 14.96 11.02
CA GLN A 875 37.56 14.59 12.34
C GLN A 875 37.47 13.08 12.57
N GLU A 876 36.35 12.46 12.21
CA GLU A 876 36.13 11.01 12.36
C GLU A 876 37.18 10.18 11.61
N VAL A 877 37.51 10.59 10.38
CA VAL A 877 38.53 9.93 9.55
C VAL A 877 39.92 9.99 10.18
N ILE A 878 40.25 11.09 10.87
CA ILE A 878 41.52 11.27 11.58
C ILE A 878 41.53 10.43 12.87
N ASN A 879 40.45 10.44 13.63
CA ASN A 879 40.40 9.78 14.94
C ASN A 879 40.40 8.25 14.86
N HIS A 880 39.91 7.68 13.75
CA HIS A 880 39.74 6.24 13.57
C HIS A 880 40.49 5.66 12.36
N ASP A 881 41.45 6.41 11.80
CA ASP A 881 42.27 5.98 10.65
C ASP A 881 41.46 5.44 9.45
N LEU A 882 40.25 5.98 9.24
CA LEU A 882 39.30 5.45 8.24
C LEU A 882 39.79 5.58 6.79
N HIS A 883 40.85 6.36 6.56
CA HIS A 883 41.52 6.50 5.26
C HIS A 883 42.13 5.19 4.75
N LEU A 884 42.33 4.20 5.63
CA LEU A 884 42.81 2.86 5.29
C LEU A 884 41.69 1.91 4.84
N LEU A 885 40.42 2.28 5.03
CA LEU A 885 39.29 1.43 4.66
C LEU A 885 39.06 1.40 3.15
N PRO A 886 38.69 0.23 2.58
CA PRO A 886 38.15 0.15 1.23
C PRO A 886 36.92 1.06 1.09
N LYS A 887 36.70 1.58 -0.13
CA LYS A 887 35.58 2.51 -0.43
C LYS A 887 34.23 1.99 0.05
N GLU A 888 33.94 0.71 -0.14
CA GLU A 888 32.64 0.11 0.23
C GLU A 888 32.44 0.07 1.76
N SER A 889 33.49 -0.31 2.51
CA SER A 889 33.48 -0.28 3.97
C SER A 889 33.33 1.14 4.50
N MET A 890 33.97 2.11 3.85
CA MET A 890 33.84 3.53 4.20
C MET A 890 32.42 4.05 3.99
N LEU A 891 31.75 3.71 2.89
CA LEU A 891 30.36 4.11 2.64
C LEU A 891 29.39 3.48 3.64
N THR A 892 29.62 2.23 4.02
CA THR A 892 28.85 1.54 5.06
C THR A 892 29.04 2.20 6.43
N TYR A 893 30.26 2.63 6.74
CA TYR A 893 30.54 3.40 7.96
C TYR A 893 29.80 4.75 7.94
N ILE A 894 29.84 5.46 6.80
CA ILE A 894 29.13 6.74 6.61
C ILE A 894 27.63 6.57 6.86
N ASP A 895 27.02 5.47 6.41
CA ASP A 895 25.58 5.20 6.60
C ASP A 895 25.16 5.22 8.08
N ASN A 896 26.03 4.74 8.98
CA ASN A 896 25.82 4.76 10.44
C ASN A 896 26.32 6.04 11.12
N PHE A 897 27.21 6.79 10.47
CA PHE A 897 27.76 8.03 11.00
C PHE A 897 26.80 9.22 10.84
N VAL A 898 26.17 9.38 9.67
CA VAL A 898 25.45 10.61 9.29
C VAL A 898 24.11 10.80 9.99
N ASN A 899 23.68 12.06 10.13
CA ASN A 899 22.31 12.36 10.53
C ASN A 899 21.33 12.05 9.38
N ASN A 900 20.53 11.00 9.54
CA ASN A 900 19.54 10.55 8.55
C ASN A 900 18.16 11.25 8.66
N THR A 901 18.02 12.27 9.49
CA THR A 901 16.76 13.03 9.62
C THR A 901 16.52 13.88 8.36
N THR A 902 15.41 13.64 7.66
CA THR A 902 15.06 14.31 6.39
C THR A 902 14.86 15.82 6.49
N SER A 903 14.46 16.33 7.66
CA SER A 903 14.38 17.78 7.94
C SER A 903 15.76 18.43 8.12
N PHE A 904 16.79 17.64 8.42
CA PHE A 904 18.18 18.09 8.50
C PHE A 904 18.86 18.04 7.13
N LEU A 905 18.90 16.85 6.51
CA LEU A 905 19.46 16.59 5.19
C LEU A 905 18.73 15.45 4.49
N LYS A 906 18.62 15.54 3.16
CA LYS A 906 18.20 14.43 2.30
C LYS A 906 19.38 13.89 1.51
N TRP A 907 19.87 12.75 1.99
CA TRP A 907 21.03 12.08 1.43
C TRP A 907 20.70 11.42 0.09
N THR A 908 21.75 11.28 -0.71
CA THR A 908 21.79 10.48 -1.94
C THR A 908 23.16 9.79 -1.95
N ASP A 909 23.30 8.66 -2.64
CA ASP A 909 24.61 7.99 -2.78
C ASP A 909 25.69 8.97 -3.24
N ARG A 910 25.36 9.82 -4.22
CA ARG A 910 26.28 10.85 -4.74
C ARG A 910 26.75 11.85 -3.67
N LEU A 911 25.88 12.19 -2.72
CA LEU A 911 26.20 13.15 -1.67
C LEU A 911 27.02 12.48 -0.56
N LYS A 912 26.74 11.19 -0.26
CA LYS A 912 27.57 10.37 0.63
C LYS A 912 28.96 10.11 0.02
N GLU A 913 29.07 9.89 -1.28
CA GLU A 913 30.35 9.81 -2.00
C GLU A 913 31.13 11.14 -1.99
N ALA A 914 30.43 12.28 -2.04
CA ALA A 914 31.07 13.58 -1.90
C ALA A 914 31.58 13.80 -0.48
N LEU A 915 30.80 13.40 0.53
CA LEU A 915 31.18 13.41 1.94
C LEU A 915 32.42 12.53 2.18
N SER A 916 32.45 11.32 1.62
CA SER A 916 33.59 10.40 1.75
C SER A 916 34.89 11.00 1.22
N LYS A 917 34.81 11.90 0.23
CA LYS A 917 35.92 12.65 -0.35
C LYS A 917 36.17 14.00 0.33
N GLN A 918 35.46 14.29 1.43
CA GLN A 918 35.52 15.55 2.18
C GLN A 918 35.24 16.79 1.30
N GLN A 919 34.38 16.63 0.28
CA GLN A 919 34.06 17.68 -0.66
C GLN A 919 33.01 18.63 -0.07
N MET A 920 33.38 19.89 0.14
CA MET A 920 32.49 20.94 0.63
C MET A 920 31.58 21.50 -0.46
N LEU A 921 30.39 21.95 -0.08
CA LEU A 921 29.44 22.64 -0.96
C LEU A 921 29.58 24.17 -0.83
N LYS A 922 29.36 24.86 -1.95
CA LYS A 922 29.30 26.34 -2.02
C LYS A 922 28.02 26.78 -2.73
N PHE A 923 27.38 27.81 -2.20
CA PHE A 923 26.21 28.42 -2.82
C PHE A 923 26.61 29.37 -3.96
N GLU A 924 25.94 29.25 -5.11
CA GLU A 924 26.11 30.12 -6.27
C GLU A 924 24.74 30.51 -6.84
N SER A 925 24.40 31.80 -6.81
CA SER A 925 23.09 32.30 -7.24
C SER A 925 22.77 32.09 -8.72
N SER A 926 23.81 31.98 -9.57
CA SER A 926 23.72 31.69 -11.00
C SER A 926 23.21 30.27 -11.30
N LYS A 927 23.32 29.35 -10.33
CA LYS A 927 22.81 27.98 -10.45
C LYS A 927 21.31 27.88 -10.21
N ILE A 928 20.65 28.94 -9.74
CA ILE A 928 19.19 29.00 -9.69
C ILE A 928 18.67 29.28 -11.11
N ARG A 929 17.99 28.30 -11.69
CA ARG A 929 17.52 28.27 -13.09
C ARG A 929 16.03 27.98 -13.13
N VAL A 930 15.37 28.33 -14.24
CA VAL A 930 13.96 27.98 -14.43
C VAL A 930 13.89 26.56 -14.97
N ALA A 931 12.98 25.77 -14.42
CA ALA A 931 12.74 24.41 -14.84
C ALA A 931 11.23 24.16 -14.98
N LEU A 932 10.85 23.38 -15.98
CA LEU A 932 9.50 22.88 -16.14
C LEU A 932 9.34 21.65 -15.25
N TYR A 933 8.81 21.85 -14.03
CA TYR A 933 8.71 20.82 -13.01
C TYR A 933 7.69 19.74 -13.39
N ARG A 934 6.52 20.17 -13.86
CA ARG A 934 5.40 19.38 -14.41
C ARG A 934 4.79 20.14 -15.60
N PRO A 935 3.90 19.55 -16.40
CA PRO A 935 3.23 20.26 -17.49
C PRO A 935 2.63 21.57 -17.03
N PHE A 936 3.00 22.66 -17.72
CA PHE A 936 2.52 24.00 -17.47
C PHE A 936 2.78 24.52 -16.04
N CYS A 937 3.75 23.93 -15.33
CA CYS A 937 4.20 24.32 -13.99
C CYS A 937 5.70 24.58 -13.99
N LYS A 938 6.07 25.86 -14.00
CA LYS A 938 7.47 26.30 -13.87
C LYS A 938 7.82 26.52 -12.40
N GLN A 939 9.01 26.07 -12.03
CA GLN A 939 9.62 26.33 -10.72
C GLN A 939 11.09 26.74 -10.90
N PHE A 940 11.66 27.35 -9.88
CA PHE A 940 13.10 27.54 -9.79
C PHE A 940 13.76 26.24 -9.32
N LEU A 941 14.84 25.84 -10.01
CA LEU A 941 15.70 24.71 -9.70
C LEU A 941 17.09 25.19 -9.36
N TYR A 942 17.69 24.67 -8.29
CA TYR A 942 19.14 24.76 -8.11
C TYR A 942 19.87 23.67 -8.91
N PHE A 943 20.36 24.06 -10.08
CA PHE A 943 20.93 23.17 -11.09
C PHE A 943 22.43 22.92 -10.84
N ASP A 944 22.74 22.10 -9.84
CA ASP A 944 24.10 21.79 -9.40
C ASP A 944 24.45 20.31 -9.55
N HIS A 945 25.70 20.04 -9.92
CA HIS A 945 26.19 18.68 -10.18
C HIS A 945 26.19 17.75 -8.96
N LEU A 946 26.30 18.26 -7.73
CA LEU A 946 26.26 17.44 -6.50
C LEU A 946 24.86 17.41 -5.90
N LEU A 947 24.15 18.55 -5.91
CA LEU A 947 22.81 18.64 -5.35
C LEU A 947 21.72 18.03 -6.25
N ASN A 948 22.00 17.78 -7.53
CA ASN A 948 21.15 16.96 -8.37
C ASN A 948 21.76 15.56 -8.56
N GLN A 949 21.00 14.51 -8.19
CA GLN A 949 21.45 13.12 -8.34
C GLN A 949 21.96 12.83 -9.77
N ARG A 950 21.22 13.25 -10.79
CA ARG A 950 21.64 13.22 -12.20
C ARG A 950 21.08 14.44 -12.95
N ARG A 951 21.97 15.29 -13.46
CA ARG A 951 21.62 16.33 -14.45
C ARG A 951 21.45 15.78 -15.87
N TYR A 952 21.88 14.54 -16.11
CA TYR A 952 22.05 13.95 -17.44
C TYR A 952 22.68 14.95 -18.41
N GLN A 953 22.28 15.04 -19.67
CA GLN A 953 22.84 16.01 -20.63
C GLN A 953 22.08 17.35 -20.62
N GLN A 954 21.26 17.65 -19.61
CA GLN A 954 20.52 18.92 -19.57
C GLN A 954 21.45 20.14 -19.50
N TYR A 955 22.67 19.97 -18.97
CA TYR A 955 23.70 21.01 -18.96
C TYR A 955 24.33 21.27 -20.34
N VAL A 956 24.18 20.33 -21.29
CA VAL A 956 24.55 20.50 -22.71
C VAL A 956 23.41 21.14 -23.50
N PHE A 957 22.17 20.98 -23.03
CA PHE A 957 20.98 21.52 -23.71
C PHE A 957 20.70 22.96 -23.27
N PHE A 958 20.88 23.24 -21.97
CA PHE A 958 20.63 24.53 -21.34
C PHE A 958 21.78 24.96 -20.40
N PRO A 959 23.04 25.07 -20.88
CA PRO A 959 24.18 25.45 -20.05
C PRO A 959 23.99 26.80 -19.36
N THR A 960 23.39 27.78 -20.04
CA THR A 960 23.26 29.17 -19.58
C THR A 960 21.85 29.72 -19.76
N PRO A 961 21.43 30.77 -19.02
CA PRO A 961 20.13 31.40 -19.24
C PRO A 961 19.89 31.88 -20.68
N ALA A 962 20.95 32.27 -21.41
CA ALA A 962 20.84 32.64 -22.82
C ALA A 962 20.36 31.45 -23.68
N SER A 963 20.85 30.24 -23.42
CA SER A 963 20.40 29.04 -24.14
C SER A 963 18.93 28.68 -23.88
N GLU A 964 18.32 29.12 -22.78
CA GLU A 964 16.88 28.93 -22.50
C GLU A 964 15.99 29.82 -23.39
N GLN A 965 16.54 30.87 -23.99
CA GLN A 965 15.82 31.74 -24.92
C GLN A 965 15.95 31.28 -26.38
N GLU A 966 16.97 30.46 -26.68
CA GLU A 966 17.27 30.03 -28.06
C GLU A 966 16.87 28.58 -28.36
N ASN A 967 16.93 27.70 -27.35
CA ASN A 967 16.79 26.26 -27.55
C ASN A 967 15.39 25.77 -27.21
N VAL A 968 14.93 24.76 -27.95
CA VAL A 968 13.66 24.07 -27.70
C VAL A 968 13.92 22.58 -27.65
N VAL A 969 13.25 21.91 -26.72
CA VAL A 969 13.40 20.48 -26.44
C VAL A 969 12.04 19.81 -26.53
N ILE A 970 11.94 18.73 -27.30
CA ILE A 970 10.77 17.85 -27.32
C ILE A 970 10.94 16.80 -26.21
N CYS A 971 10.00 16.77 -25.26
CA CYS A 971 9.93 15.78 -24.20
C CYS A 971 8.90 14.70 -24.55
N VAL A 972 9.29 13.43 -24.47
CA VAL A 972 8.43 12.25 -24.65
C VAL A 972 8.63 11.28 -23.49
N PRO A 973 7.70 10.33 -23.25
CA PRO A 973 7.90 9.27 -22.28
C PRO A 973 9.19 8.47 -22.50
N GLY A 974 9.80 8.05 -21.41
CA GLY A 974 10.87 7.07 -21.46
C GLY A 974 10.34 5.65 -21.64
N LEU A 975 11.28 4.73 -21.83
CA LEU A 975 10.96 3.32 -21.99
C LEU A 975 10.30 2.74 -20.72
N GLY A 976 9.19 2.03 -20.93
CA GLY A 976 8.37 1.41 -19.90
C GLY A 976 7.38 2.37 -19.23
N ASP A 977 7.05 3.50 -19.85
CA ASP A 977 6.03 4.42 -19.33
C ASP A 977 4.67 3.74 -19.17
N ARG A 978 4.01 4.06 -18.05
CA ARG A 978 2.73 3.49 -17.65
C ARG A 978 1.59 4.50 -17.67
N LYS A 979 1.88 5.78 -17.92
CA LYS A 979 0.91 6.88 -17.82
C LYS A 979 0.26 7.19 -19.16
N GLY A 980 0.74 6.58 -20.24
CA GLY A 980 0.24 6.74 -21.59
C GLY A 980 1.11 7.70 -22.40
N PHE A 981 1.18 7.45 -23.71
CA PHE A 981 2.07 8.23 -24.57
C PHE A 981 1.54 9.65 -24.80
N GLY A 982 2.40 10.63 -24.57
CA GLY A 982 2.18 12.03 -24.94
C GLY A 982 3.50 12.70 -25.31
N CYS A 983 3.46 13.98 -25.64
CA CYS A 983 4.68 14.77 -25.82
C CYS A 983 4.42 16.24 -25.47
N LEU A 984 5.48 16.93 -25.05
CA LEU A 984 5.44 18.35 -24.70
C LEU A 984 6.78 19.00 -25.04
N ALA A 985 6.75 20.16 -25.69
CA ALA A 985 7.95 20.96 -25.95
C ALA A 985 8.17 21.99 -24.84
N THR A 986 9.44 22.28 -24.56
CA THR A 986 9.85 23.31 -23.57
C THR A 986 11.15 23.97 -24.00
N ASN A 987 11.34 25.23 -23.61
CA ASN A 987 12.59 25.99 -23.76
C ASN A 987 13.38 26.12 -22.46
N VAL A 988 12.95 25.44 -21.40
CA VAL A 988 13.64 25.42 -20.10
C VAL A 988 13.99 24.00 -19.68
N ILE A 989 14.79 23.86 -18.62
CA ILE A 989 15.24 22.57 -18.11
C ILE A 989 14.03 21.70 -17.75
N ALA A 990 13.96 20.48 -18.30
CA ALA A 990 12.88 19.54 -18.02
C ALA A 990 13.26 18.56 -16.90
N THR A 991 12.29 18.21 -16.06
CA THR A 991 12.45 17.16 -15.04
C THR A 991 12.28 15.76 -15.63
N LEU A 992 12.83 14.77 -14.94
CA LEU A 992 12.64 13.36 -15.31
C LEU A 992 11.16 12.97 -15.24
N ASP A 993 10.46 13.43 -14.20
CA ASP A 993 9.09 13.05 -13.88
C ASP A 993 8.08 14.14 -14.29
N LEU A 994 8.23 14.70 -15.49
CA LEU A 994 7.41 15.79 -16.04
C LEU A 994 5.91 15.41 -16.08
N ALA A 995 5.43 14.80 -17.16
CA ALA A 995 4.10 14.17 -17.24
C ALA A 995 4.21 12.65 -17.34
N PHE A 996 5.39 12.21 -17.78
CA PHE A 996 5.72 10.86 -18.20
C PHE A 996 6.73 10.27 -17.23
N GLU A 997 6.83 8.96 -17.18
CA GLU A 997 7.91 8.29 -16.49
C GLU A 997 9.19 8.39 -17.33
N LYS A 998 10.29 8.84 -16.71
CA LYS A 998 11.62 8.90 -17.34
C LYS A 998 11.64 9.72 -18.63
N ALA A 999 11.09 10.95 -18.58
CA ALA A 999 10.99 11.83 -19.73
C ALA A 999 12.32 11.93 -20.51
N GLN A 1000 12.25 11.65 -21.82
CA GLN A 1000 13.34 11.77 -22.76
C GLN A 1000 13.21 13.07 -23.53
N CYS A 1001 14.31 13.80 -23.58
CA CYS A 1001 14.45 15.16 -24.06
C CYS A 1001 15.29 15.18 -25.34
N PHE A 1002 14.71 15.65 -26.43
CA PHE A 1002 15.32 15.77 -27.75
C PHE A 1002 15.47 17.26 -28.11
N PRO A 1003 16.67 17.86 -27.91
CA PRO A 1003 16.86 19.27 -28.16
C PRO A 1003 17.05 19.57 -29.65
N TYR A 1004 16.72 20.79 -30.06
CA TYR A 1004 17.11 21.31 -31.38
C TYR A 1004 18.61 21.66 -31.41
N TYR A 1005 19.10 22.37 -30.40
CA TYR A 1005 20.51 22.74 -30.25
C TYR A 1005 21.23 21.98 -29.12
N THR A 1006 22.53 21.80 -29.29
CA THR A 1006 23.45 21.35 -28.25
C THR A 1006 24.61 22.33 -28.12
N TYR A 1007 25.19 22.43 -26.93
CA TYR A 1007 26.21 23.42 -26.58
C TYR A 1007 27.36 22.76 -25.82
N ALA A 1008 28.52 23.43 -25.75
CA ALA A 1008 29.50 23.14 -24.70
C ALA A 1008 28.99 23.64 -23.33
N GLU A 1009 29.58 23.17 -22.23
CA GLU A 1009 29.09 23.50 -20.88
C GLU A 1009 29.15 25.00 -20.55
N ASP A 1010 30.04 25.75 -21.22
CA ASP A 1010 30.17 27.21 -21.10
C ASP A 1010 29.14 27.98 -21.95
N GLY A 1011 28.29 27.29 -22.71
CA GLY A 1011 27.34 27.88 -23.65
C GLY A 1011 27.91 28.18 -25.04
N SER A 1012 29.20 27.91 -25.28
CA SER A 1012 29.82 28.04 -26.60
C SER A 1012 29.47 26.85 -27.52
N ASN A 1013 30.00 26.87 -28.74
CA ASN A 1013 29.91 25.74 -29.68
C ASN A 1013 28.48 25.24 -29.93
N ARG A 1014 27.52 26.16 -30.12
CA ARG A 1014 26.15 25.83 -30.48
C ARG A 1014 26.12 25.02 -31.78
N ARG A 1015 25.48 23.85 -31.75
CA ARG A 1015 25.34 22.91 -32.88
C ARG A 1015 23.91 22.45 -33.00
N GLU A 1016 23.43 22.34 -34.23
CA GLU A 1016 22.16 21.68 -34.53
C GLU A 1016 22.27 20.19 -34.23
N ASN A 1017 21.23 19.63 -33.61
CA ASN A 1017 21.18 18.23 -33.20
C ASN A 1017 20.48 17.33 -34.23
N ILE A 1018 19.71 17.91 -35.16
CA ILE A 1018 19.15 17.19 -36.30
C ILE A 1018 20.29 16.79 -37.23
N THR A 1019 20.37 15.51 -37.56
CA THR A 1019 21.48 14.96 -38.36
C THR A 1019 21.43 15.45 -39.80
N ASP A 1020 22.59 15.65 -40.42
CA ASP A 1020 22.67 15.97 -41.85
C ASP A 1020 22.21 14.78 -42.71
N TRP A 1021 22.30 13.56 -42.18
CA TRP A 1021 21.79 12.37 -42.85
C TRP A 1021 20.28 12.45 -43.02
N VAL A 1022 19.52 12.75 -41.95
CA VAL A 1022 18.06 12.83 -42.06
C VAL A 1022 17.63 14.01 -42.92
N LEU A 1023 18.36 15.14 -42.86
CA LEU A 1023 18.11 16.28 -43.74
C LEU A 1023 18.19 15.86 -45.21
N LYS A 1024 19.24 15.12 -45.60
CA LYS A 1024 19.38 14.60 -46.97
C LYS A 1024 18.25 13.65 -47.37
N GLN A 1025 17.76 12.81 -46.45
CA GLN A 1025 16.63 11.92 -46.73
C GLN A 1025 15.35 12.72 -47.03
N PHE A 1026 15.04 13.74 -46.21
CA PHE A 1026 13.88 14.59 -46.42
C PHE A 1026 14.03 15.45 -47.68
N GLN A 1027 15.21 16.04 -47.92
CA GLN A 1027 15.46 16.86 -49.11
C GLN A 1027 15.38 16.04 -50.41
N ALA A 1028 15.87 14.79 -50.39
CA ALA A 1028 15.73 13.88 -51.53
C ALA A 1028 14.25 13.54 -51.83
N LYS A 1029 13.40 13.51 -50.81
CA LYS A 1029 11.97 13.18 -50.95
C LYS A 1029 11.10 14.39 -51.29
N TYR A 1030 11.39 15.54 -50.71
CA TYR A 1030 10.48 16.69 -50.67
C TYR A 1030 11.03 17.95 -51.35
N GLY A 1031 12.34 18.05 -51.60
CA GLY A 1031 12.96 19.24 -52.18
C GLY A 1031 14.05 19.84 -51.29
N ILE A 1032 14.98 20.59 -51.90
CA ILE A 1032 16.18 21.12 -51.22
C ILE A 1032 15.86 22.25 -50.24
N GLU A 1033 14.67 22.83 -50.33
CA GLU A 1033 14.17 23.89 -49.45
C GLU A 1033 13.83 23.41 -48.03
N VAL A 1034 13.67 22.09 -47.83
CA VAL A 1034 13.40 21.53 -46.51
C VAL A 1034 14.57 21.80 -45.57
N THR A 1035 14.25 22.37 -44.41
CA THR A 1035 15.21 22.71 -43.35
C THR A 1035 15.14 21.73 -42.18
N LYS A 1036 16.14 21.79 -41.30
CA LYS A 1036 16.13 21.02 -40.04
C LYS A 1036 15.01 21.46 -39.09
N TRP A 1037 14.60 22.73 -39.12
CA TRP A 1037 13.43 23.21 -38.37
C TRP A 1037 12.14 22.60 -38.90
N ASP A 1038 11.99 22.42 -40.21
CA ASP A 1038 10.83 21.75 -40.78
C ASP A 1038 10.75 20.30 -40.26
N ILE A 1039 11.87 19.58 -40.25
CA ILE A 1039 11.95 18.22 -39.70
C ILE A 1039 11.59 18.22 -38.20
N PHE A 1040 12.11 19.17 -37.41
CA PHE A 1040 11.82 19.24 -35.98
C PHE A 1040 10.32 19.49 -35.68
N HIS A 1041 9.68 20.42 -36.41
CA HIS A 1041 8.25 20.66 -36.29
C HIS A 1041 7.42 19.48 -36.78
N TYR A 1042 7.83 18.86 -37.90
CA TYR A 1042 7.20 17.65 -38.44
C TYR A 1042 7.17 16.51 -37.42
N VAL A 1043 8.30 16.24 -36.77
CA VAL A 1043 8.38 15.24 -35.69
C VAL A 1043 7.38 15.56 -34.59
N TYR A 1044 7.33 16.81 -34.14
CA TYR A 1044 6.40 17.21 -33.08
C TYR A 1044 4.94 17.02 -33.49
N ALA A 1045 4.58 17.28 -34.75
CA ALA A 1045 3.25 17.02 -35.27
C ALA A 1045 2.92 15.53 -35.30
N ILE A 1046 3.78 14.66 -35.85
CA ILE A 1046 3.53 13.21 -35.91
C ILE A 1046 3.33 12.64 -34.51
N LEU A 1047 4.13 13.07 -33.53
CA LEU A 1047 3.98 12.67 -32.14
C LEU A 1047 2.65 13.11 -31.50
N HIS A 1048 1.93 14.07 -32.10
CA HIS A 1048 0.59 14.50 -31.68
C HIS A 1048 -0.56 13.78 -32.39
N ARG A 1049 -0.32 12.99 -33.45
CA ARG A 1049 -1.39 12.28 -34.17
C ARG A 1049 -2.01 11.17 -33.30
N PRO A 1050 -3.34 11.18 -33.06
CA PRO A 1050 -4.01 10.14 -32.29
C PRO A 1050 -3.82 8.74 -32.89
N GLN A 1051 -3.93 8.61 -34.21
CA GLN A 1051 -3.80 7.33 -34.92
C GLN A 1051 -2.41 6.70 -34.73
N TYR A 1052 -1.35 7.52 -34.74
CA TYR A 1052 0.01 7.04 -34.48
C TYR A 1052 0.17 6.55 -33.04
N ARG A 1053 -0.37 7.32 -32.07
CA ARG A 1053 -0.30 6.96 -30.64
C ARG A 1053 -1.08 5.69 -30.32
N GLU A 1054 -2.27 5.54 -30.91
CA GLU A 1054 -3.15 4.38 -30.70
C GLU A 1054 -2.59 3.12 -31.37
N ARG A 1055 -2.23 3.21 -32.66
CA ARG A 1055 -1.70 2.06 -33.41
C ARG A 1055 -0.40 1.54 -32.81
N TYR A 1056 0.50 2.42 -32.37
CA TYR A 1056 1.82 2.05 -31.87
C TYR A 1056 1.95 2.13 -30.34
N ALA A 1057 0.83 2.14 -29.61
CA ALA A 1057 0.82 2.31 -28.15
C ALA A 1057 1.77 1.35 -27.42
N GLU A 1058 1.76 0.05 -27.79
CA GLU A 1058 2.66 -0.94 -27.18
C GLU A 1058 4.11 -0.79 -27.66
N ASN A 1059 4.34 -0.53 -28.95
CA ASN A 1059 5.69 -0.25 -29.45
C ASN A 1059 6.35 0.93 -28.70
N LEU A 1060 5.59 2.00 -28.47
CA LEU A 1060 6.02 3.22 -27.78
C LEU A 1060 6.29 3.03 -26.28
N LYS A 1061 5.78 1.96 -25.67
CA LYS A 1061 6.19 1.56 -24.31
C LYS A 1061 7.55 0.90 -24.29
N HIS A 1062 7.92 0.15 -25.33
CA HIS A 1062 9.13 -0.68 -25.36
C HIS A 1062 10.30 -0.07 -26.12
N SER A 1063 10.06 0.96 -26.94
CA SER A 1063 11.07 1.59 -27.79
C SER A 1063 10.86 3.11 -27.92
N LEU A 1064 11.92 3.85 -28.26
CA LEU A 1064 11.81 5.27 -28.56
C LEU A 1064 10.98 5.46 -29.85
N PRO A 1065 10.29 6.60 -30.02
CA PRO A 1065 9.46 6.82 -31.19
C PRO A 1065 10.29 6.75 -32.49
N ARG A 1066 9.67 6.20 -33.53
CA ARG A 1066 10.20 6.17 -34.89
C ARG A 1066 9.20 6.86 -35.80
N ILE A 1067 9.68 7.76 -36.64
CA ILE A 1067 8.83 8.70 -37.37
C ILE A 1067 8.72 8.23 -38.82
N PRO A 1068 7.51 7.91 -39.32
CA PRO A 1068 7.31 7.60 -40.72
C PRO A 1068 7.51 8.86 -41.59
N PRO A 1069 8.17 8.76 -42.76
CA PRO A 1069 8.10 9.81 -43.77
C PRO A 1069 6.82 9.68 -44.62
N LEU A 1070 5.98 10.73 -44.66
CA LEU A 1070 4.77 10.78 -45.51
C LEU A 1070 5.09 10.65 -47.00
N GLN A 1071 4.15 10.22 -47.83
CA GLN A 1071 4.36 10.19 -49.28
C GLN A 1071 4.16 11.56 -49.92
N ARG A 1072 3.15 12.31 -49.47
CA ARG A 1072 2.77 13.59 -50.11
C ARG A 1072 3.50 14.78 -49.49
N TYR A 1073 4.10 15.62 -50.33
CA TYR A 1073 4.74 16.87 -49.91
C TYR A 1073 3.79 17.82 -49.18
N GLU A 1074 2.56 17.99 -49.69
CA GLU A 1074 1.54 18.86 -49.10
C GLU A 1074 1.15 18.42 -47.68
N ALA A 1075 1.07 17.10 -47.46
CA ALA A 1075 0.79 16.54 -46.16
C ALA A 1075 1.97 16.76 -45.19
N PHE A 1076 3.22 16.58 -45.67
CA PHE A 1076 4.42 16.91 -44.91
C PHE A 1076 4.43 18.39 -44.49
N MET A 1077 4.22 19.33 -45.42
CA MET A 1077 4.22 20.76 -45.11
C MET A 1077 3.07 21.18 -44.20
N THR A 1078 1.91 20.51 -44.30
CA THR A 1078 0.80 20.73 -43.36
C THR A 1078 1.18 20.29 -41.94
N CYS A 1079 1.82 19.13 -41.80
CA CYS A 1079 2.38 18.68 -40.52
C CYS A 1079 3.43 19.66 -39.98
N VAL A 1080 4.33 20.17 -40.82
CA VAL A 1080 5.33 21.18 -40.41
C VAL A 1080 4.64 22.43 -39.84
N ARG A 1081 3.66 22.98 -40.57
CA ARG A 1081 2.90 24.17 -40.15
C ARG A 1081 2.19 23.95 -38.82
N ILE A 1082 1.45 22.86 -38.69
CA ILE A 1082 0.72 22.53 -37.45
C ILE A 1082 1.69 22.25 -36.31
N GLY A 1083 2.77 21.52 -36.55
CA GLY A 1083 3.81 21.25 -35.57
C GLY A 1083 4.46 22.52 -35.02
N LYS A 1084 4.72 23.51 -35.88
CA LYS A 1084 5.20 24.83 -35.48
C LYS A 1084 4.19 25.56 -34.59
N GLN A 1085 2.91 25.55 -34.96
CA GLN A 1085 1.83 26.18 -34.19
C GLN A 1085 1.67 25.52 -32.80
N LEU A 1086 1.66 24.18 -32.74
CA LEU A 1086 1.61 23.43 -31.48
C LEU A 1086 2.82 23.73 -30.59
N MET A 1087 4.01 23.81 -31.18
CA MET A 1087 5.24 24.06 -30.42
C MET A 1087 5.26 25.46 -29.82
N ASP A 1088 4.92 26.47 -30.61
CA ASP A 1088 4.76 27.85 -30.12
C ASP A 1088 3.68 27.93 -29.01
N LEU A 1089 2.57 27.22 -29.18
CA LEU A 1089 1.49 27.17 -28.20
C LEU A 1089 1.96 26.60 -26.86
N HIS A 1090 2.72 25.51 -26.89
CA HIS A 1090 3.14 24.81 -25.67
C HIS A 1090 4.34 25.46 -24.98
N VAL A 1091 5.31 26.00 -25.73
CA VAL A 1091 6.49 26.68 -25.18
C VAL A 1091 6.09 28.03 -24.57
N ASN A 1092 5.23 28.78 -25.25
CA ASN A 1092 4.81 30.14 -24.86
C ASN A 1092 3.44 30.15 -24.16
N TYR A 1093 3.07 29.08 -23.45
CA TYR A 1093 1.75 28.92 -22.83
C TYR A 1093 1.37 30.07 -21.88
N GLU A 1094 2.33 30.64 -21.16
CA GLU A 1094 2.11 31.76 -20.23
C GLU A 1094 1.88 33.10 -20.94
N GLN A 1095 2.12 33.18 -22.26
CA GLN A 1095 2.01 34.42 -23.04
C GLN A 1095 0.76 34.43 -23.94
N LYS A 1096 -0.08 33.40 -23.86
CA LYS A 1096 -1.28 33.29 -24.68
C LYS A 1096 -2.42 34.14 -24.15
N ASP A 1097 -3.35 34.46 -25.04
CA ASP A 1097 -4.59 35.11 -24.67
C ASP A 1097 -5.41 34.21 -23.76
N GLU A 1098 -6.01 34.81 -22.74
CA GLU A 1098 -6.79 34.09 -21.75
C GLU A 1098 -8.15 33.70 -22.30
N TYR A 1099 -8.55 32.45 -22.05
CA TYR A 1099 -9.91 32.02 -22.29
C TYR A 1099 -10.83 32.81 -21.36
N ARG A 1100 -11.91 33.38 -21.90
CA ARG A 1100 -12.83 34.20 -21.13
C ARG A 1100 -13.66 33.33 -20.19
N LEU A 1101 -13.32 33.36 -18.91
CA LEU A 1101 -14.07 32.73 -17.83
C LEU A 1101 -14.90 33.79 -17.09
N ALA A 1102 -16.09 33.41 -16.65
CA ALA A 1102 -16.89 34.25 -15.77
C ALA A 1102 -16.38 34.13 -14.33
N LEU A 1103 -16.00 35.25 -13.73
CA LEU A 1103 -15.61 35.33 -12.32
C LEU A 1103 -16.87 35.34 -11.46
N GLN A 1104 -17.11 34.26 -10.72
CA GLN A 1104 -18.19 34.17 -9.76
C GLN A 1104 -17.61 34.37 -8.35
N GLU A 1105 -17.93 35.52 -7.77
CA GLU A 1105 -17.52 35.89 -6.41
C GLU A 1105 -18.56 35.47 -5.36
N ASN A 1106 -18.11 34.85 -4.28
CA ASN A 1106 -18.88 34.67 -3.07
C ASN A 1106 -18.75 35.90 -2.16
N LYS A 1107 -19.70 36.83 -2.28
CA LYS A 1107 -19.72 38.10 -1.53
C LYS A 1107 -19.87 37.96 -0.01
N GLN A 1108 -20.02 36.73 0.51
CA GLN A 1108 -20.18 36.45 1.93
C GLN A 1108 -18.84 36.30 2.66
N VAL A 1109 -17.73 36.12 1.91
CA VAL A 1109 -16.37 36.06 2.44
C VAL A 1109 -15.51 37.20 1.85
N PRO A 1110 -14.46 37.67 2.57
CA PRO A 1110 -13.54 38.65 2.02
C PRO A 1110 -12.88 38.14 0.74
N PHE A 1111 -12.74 39.02 -0.24
CA PHE A 1111 -12.09 38.71 -1.50
C PHE A 1111 -10.58 38.46 -1.29
N ASP A 1112 -10.06 37.37 -1.85
CA ASP A 1112 -8.66 36.95 -1.77
C ASP A 1112 -8.25 36.24 -3.07
N TRP A 1113 -7.13 36.63 -3.67
CA TRP A 1113 -6.56 35.96 -4.84
C TRP A 1113 -5.76 34.70 -4.47
N ARG A 1114 -5.40 34.54 -3.21
CA ARG A 1114 -4.54 33.46 -2.74
C ARG A 1114 -5.18 32.09 -2.96
N ILE A 1115 -4.36 31.18 -3.46
CA ILE A 1115 -4.74 29.79 -3.73
C ILE A 1115 -4.12 28.88 -2.68
N THR A 1116 -4.96 28.20 -1.91
CA THR A 1116 -4.54 27.09 -1.06
C THR A 1116 -4.61 25.78 -1.83
N LYS A 1117 -5.77 25.47 -2.42
CA LYS A 1117 -6.00 24.29 -3.25
C LYS A 1117 -7.20 24.47 -4.17
N MET A 1118 -6.95 24.55 -5.48
CA MET A 1118 -8.01 24.58 -6.49
C MET A 1118 -8.74 23.24 -6.59
N LYS A 1119 -10.01 23.27 -7.01
CA LYS A 1119 -10.82 22.07 -7.27
C LYS A 1119 -11.67 22.24 -8.53
N LEU A 1120 -11.77 21.18 -9.32
CA LEU A 1120 -12.81 21.10 -10.35
C LEU A 1120 -14.15 20.78 -9.72
N THR A 1121 -15.20 21.41 -10.23
CA THR A 1121 -16.58 21.00 -9.97
C THR A 1121 -16.84 19.58 -10.49
N PRO A 1122 -17.77 18.81 -9.89
CA PRO A 1122 -18.03 17.42 -10.31
C PRO A 1122 -18.41 17.27 -11.79
N ASP A 1123 -19.10 18.26 -12.37
CA ASP A 1123 -19.49 18.34 -13.78
C ASP A 1123 -18.39 18.96 -14.67
N LYS A 1124 -17.27 19.40 -14.08
CA LYS A 1124 -16.11 20.00 -14.74
C LYS A 1124 -16.40 21.28 -15.54
N THR A 1125 -17.44 22.03 -15.19
CA THR A 1125 -17.80 23.28 -15.87
C THR A 1125 -17.19 24.53 -15.22
N ALA A 1126 -16.64 24.38 -14.02
CA ALA A 1126 -16.01 25.46 -13.26
C ALA A 1126 -14.82 24.98 -12.41
N VAL A 1127 -13.88 25.90 -12.16
CA VAL A 1127 -12.75 25.74 -11.23
C VAL A 1127 -13.01 26.59 -9.99
N VAL A 1128 -13.17 25.94 -8.85
CA VAL A 1128 -13.20 26.60 -7.54
C VAL A 1128 -11.77 26.97 -7.17
N VAL A 1129 -11.45 28.26 -7.12
CA VAL A 1129 -10.09 28.76 -6.84
C VAL A 1129 -9.82 28.73 -5.34
N ASN A 1130 -10.76 29.30 -4.58
CA ASN A 1130 -10.80 29.32 -3.12
C ASN A 1130 -12.26 29.58 -2.66
N GLU A 1131 -12.49 29.93 -1.40
CA GLU A 1131 -13.83 30.18 -0.84
C GLU A 1131 -14.53 31.41 -1.43
N CYS A 1132 -13.77 32.40 -1.92
CA CYS A 1132 -14.31 33.65 -2.43
C CYS A 1132 -14.49 33.66 -3.95
N LEU A 1133 -13.73 32.86 -4.70
CA LEU A 1133 -13.66 32.95 -6.17
C LEU A 1133 -13.84 31.58 -6.86
N THR A 1134 -14.75 31.55 -7.83
CA THR A 1134 -14.93 30.44 -8.76
C THR A 1134 -14.86 30.93 -10.21
N LEU A 1135 -14.10 30.24 -11.05
CA LEU A 1135 -14.01 30.50 -12.48
C LEU A 1135 -14.99 29.61 -13.24
N VAL A 1136 -16.00 30.19 -13.85
CA VAL A 1136 -17.10 29.48 -14.53
C VAL A 1136 -16.95 29.56 -16.05
N GLY A 1137 -17.40 28.53 -16.75
CA GLY A 1137 -17.39 28.49 -18.22
C GLY A 1137 -16.20 27.72 -18.79
N VAL A 1138 -15.71 26.71 -18.07
CA VAL A 1138 -14.66 25.82 -18.57
C VAL A 1138 -15.23 24.96 -19.71
N PRO A 1139 -14.66 25.01 -20.92
CA PRO A 1139 -15.17 24.24 -22.06
C PRO A 1139 -14.80 22.74 -21.92
N PRO A 1140 -15.70 21.80 -22.26
CA PRO A 1140 -15.45 20.37 -22.14
C PRO A 1140 -14.27 19.89 -23.01
N GLU A 1141 -14.01 20.56 -24.14
CA GLU A 1141 -12.89 20.28 -25.04
C GLU A 1141 -11.53 20.41 -24.34
N CYS A 1142 -11.41 21.24 -23.30
CA CYS A 1142 -10.18 21.42 -22.53
C CYS A 1142 -9.64 20.11 -21.95
N PHE A 1143 -10.53 19.16 -21.59
CA PHE A 1143 -10.14 17.90 -20.96
C PHE A 1143 -9.69 16.81 -21.94
N GLN A 1144 -9.80 17.06 -23.25
CA GLN A 1144 -9.35 16.12 -24.29
C GLN A 1144 -7.83 16.15 -24.47
N TYR A 1145 -7.19 17.32 -24.28
CA TYR A 1145 -5.73 17.41 -24.35
C TYR A 1145 -5.09 16.88 -23.06
N ARG A 1146 -4.58 15.64 -23.14
CA ARG A 1146 -3.99 14.91 -22.01
C ARG A 1146 -2.48 14.74 -22.15
N LEU A 1147 -1.80 14.85 -21.02
CA LEU A 1147 -0.39 14.59 -20.84
C LEU A 1147 -0.22 13.57 -19.71
N GLY A 1148 -0.03 12.31 -20.09
CA GLY A 1148 -0.15 11.18 -19.17
C GLY A 1148 -1.61 11.00 -18.71
N GLY A 1149 -1.82 10.75 -17.42
CA GLY A 1149 -3.15 10.47 -16.85
C GLY A 1149 -4.08 11.68 -16.67
N ARG A 1150 -3.62 12.91 -16.96
CA ARG A 1150 -4.32 14.17 -16.64
C ARG A 1150 -4.38 15.11 -17.85
N SER A 1151 -5.42 15.92 -17.91
CA SER A 1151 -5.50 17.06 -18.83
C SER A 1151 -4.54 18.18 -18.41
N ALA A 1152 -4.23 19.09 -19.34
CA ALA A 1152 -3.38 20.25 -19.06
C ALA A 1152 -3.93 21.11 -17.90
N LEU A 1153 -5.24 21.34 -17.83
CA LEU A 1153 -5.87 22.06 -16.73
C LEU A 1153 -5.78 21.30 -15.40
N GLU A 1154 -6.02 19.99 -15.39
CA GLU A 1154 -5.87 19.16 -14.19
C GLU A 1154 -4.43 19.16 -13.65
N TRP A 1155 -3.41 19.32 -14.51
CA TRP A 1155 -2.03 19.53 -14.08
C TRP A 1155 -1.83 20.86 -13.35
N VAL A 1156 -2.36 21.96 -13.88
CA VAL A 1156 -2.30 23.27 -13.20
C VAL A 1156 -2.97 23.20 -11.83
N ILE A 1157 -4.16 22.58 -11.75
CA ILE A 1157 -4.91 22.44 -10.51
C ILE A 1157 -4.16 21.60 -9.48
N ASP A 1158 -3.51 20.51 -9.89
CA ASP A 1158 -2.76 19.65 -8.99
C ASP A 1158 -1.44 20.27 -8.52
N GLN A 1159 -0.79 21.10 -9.34
CA GLN A 1159 0.54 21.62 -9.05
C GLN A 1159 0.53 22.96 -8.34
N TYR A 1160 -0.43 23.83 -8.68
CA TYR A 1160 -0.57 25.15 -8.05
C TYR A 1160 -1.47 25.05 -6.81
N GLN A 1161 -0.95 24.37 -5.79
CA GLN A 1161 -1.53 24.30 -4.45
C GLN A 1161 -0.42 24.42 -3.39
N VAL A 1162 -0.76 24.93 -2.21
CA VAL A 1162 0.15 24.96 -1.07
C VAL A 1162 0.34 23.53 -0.58
N THR A 1163 1.59 23.08 -0.49
CA THR A 1163 1.93 21.73 -0.04
C THR A 1163 3.02 21.75 1.01
N THR A 1164 3.02 20.76 1.90
CA THR A 1164 4.09 20.56 2.88
C THR A 1164 4.57 19.12 2.78
N ASP A 1165 5.86 18.92 2.56
CA ASP A 1165 6.45 17.58 2.59
C ASP A 1165 6.48 17.06 4.03
N LYS A 1166 5.76 15.97 4.30
CA LYS A 1166 5.58 15.43 5.66
C LYS A 1166 6.90 15.01 6.32
N ARG A 1167 7.91 14.60 5.55
CA ARG A 1167 9.19 14.08 6.07
C ARG A 1167 10.18 15.19 6.43
N SER A 1168 10.22 16.27 5.65
CA SER A 1168 11.13 17.40 5.85
C SER A 1168 10.48 18.58 6.58
N GLY A 1169 9.16 18.68 6.54
CA GLY A 1169 8.40 19.85 7.02
C GLY A 1169 8.52 21.08 6.12
N ILE A 1170 9.09 20.94 4.92
CA ILE A 1170 9.27 22.06 3.99
C ILE A 1170 7.94 22.34 3.28
N GLU A 1171 7.49 23.59 3.39
CA GLU A 1171 6.34 24.11 2.65
C GLU A 1171 6.77 24.62 1.27
N SER A 1172 5.89 24.44 0.28
CA SER A 1172 6.00 25.02 -1.06
C SER A 1172 4.70 25.75 -1.38
N ASP A 1173 4.83 27.06 -1.64
CA ASP A 1173 3.71 27.96 -1.89
C ASP A 1173 3.82 28.53 -3.33
N PRO A 1174 2.85 28.27 -4.21
CA PRO A 1174 2.84 28.78 -5.58
C PRO A 1174 2.44 30.26 -5.71
N ASN A 1175 1.89 30.87 -4.65
CA ASN A 1175 1.35 32.22 -4.71
C ASN A 1175 2.46 33.27 -4.85
N ARG A 1176 2.19 34.29 -5.66
CA ARG A 1176 3.14 35.35 -6.00
C ARG A 1176 2.69 36.67 -5.40
N VAL A 1177 3.54 37.26 -4.55
CA VAL A 1177 3.28 38.57 -3.95
C VAL A 1177 3.39 39.70 -4.98
N ASP A 1178 4.19 39.48 -6.04
CA ASP A 1178 4.38 40.44 -7.12
C ASP A 1178 3.26 40.42 -8.18
N ASP A 1179 2.50 39.32 -8.26
CA ASP A 1179 1.38 39.14 -9.18
C ASP A 1179 0.38 38.14 -8.59
N GLU A 1180 -0.53 38.65 -7.76
CA GLU A 1180 -1.51 37.84 -7.04
C GLU A 1180 -2.47 37.10 -7.99
N GLN A 1181 -2.69 37.62 -9.21
CA GLN A 1181 -3.61 37.06 -10.20
C GLN A 1181 -2.95 36.06 -11.14
N TYR A 1182 -1.62 35.91 -11.08
CA TYR A 1182 -0.83 35.08 -11.99
C TYR A 1182 -1.44 33.69 -12.24
N ILE A 1183 -1.85 33.00 -11.18
CA ILE A 1183 -2.35 31.62 -11.29
C ILE A 1183 -3.75 31.59 -11.93
N VAL A 1184 -4.60 32.57 -11.63
CA VAL A 1184 -5.93 32.68 -12.26
C VAL A 1184 -5.81 32.96 -13.75
N HIS A 1185 -4.93 33.90 -14.13
CA HIS A 1185 -4.60 34.15 -15.53
C HIS A 1185 -4.03 32.89 -16.19
N LEU A 1186 -3.12 32.18 -15.52
CA LEU A 1186 -2.55 30.94 -16.02
C LEU A 1186 -3.62 29.88 -16.32
N VAL A 1187 -4.64 29.72 -15.47
CA VAL A 1187 -5.77 28.83 -15.73
C VAL A 1187 -6.46 29.19 -17.05
N GLY A 1188 -6.79 30.47 -17.26
CA GLY A 1188 -7.38 30.95 -18.51
C GLY A 1188 -6.49 30.68 -19.73
N ARG A 1189 -5.18 30.91 -19.63
CA ARG A 1189 -4.21 30.65 -20.72
C ARG A 1189 -4.07 29.17 -21.04
N VAL A 1190 -4.02 28.30 -20.03
CA VAL A 1190 -3.91 26.85 -20.23
C VAL A 1190 -5.20 26.26 -20.82
N ILE A 1191 -6.37 26.84 -20.53
CA ILE A 1191 -7.61 26.46 -21.21
C ILE A 1191 -7.53 26.81 -22.70
N THR A 1192 -7.08 28.01 -23.06
CA THR A 1192 -6.84 28.40 -24.47
C THR A 1192 -5.88 27.43 -25.15
N VAL A 1193 -4.75 27.13 -24.50
CA VAL A 1193 -3.77 26.15 -25.00
C VAL A 1193 -4.42 24.80 -25.25
N SER A 1194 -5.21 24.30 -24.30
CA SER A 1194 -5.86 22.99 -24.44
C SER A 1194 -6.83 22.94 -25.64
N VAL A 1195 -7.70 23.93 -25.77
CA VAL A 1195 -8.71 23.99 -26.84
C VAL A 1195 -8.06 24.15 -28.21
N GLU A 1196 -7.10 25.05 -28.35
CA GLU A 1196 -6.39 25.26 -29.62
C GLU A 1196 -5.52 24.04 -29.99
N THR A 1197 -4.93 23.35 -29.01
CA THR A 1197 -4.22 22.08 -29.26
C THR A 1197 -5.16 21.02 -29.81
N VAL A 1198 -6.34 20.83 -29.22
CA VAL A 1198 -7.34 19.86 -29.73
C VAL A 1198 -7.73 20.19 -31.16
N LYS A 1199 -8.01 21.46 -31.45
CA LYS A 1199 -8.36 21.93 -32.81
C LYS A 1199 -7.25 21.64 -33.82
N LEU A 1200 -5.99 21.94 -33.47
CA LEU A 1200 -4.84 21.67 -34.32
C LEU A 1200 -4.59 20.16 -34.53
N VAL A 1201 -4.79 19.34 -33.49
CA VAL A 1201 -4.67 17.88 -33.57
C VAL A 1201 -5.76 17.28 -34.46
N ASN A 1202 -6.99 17.78 -34.38
CA ASN A 1202 -8.08 17.33 -35.26
C ASN A 1202 -7.80 17.71 -36.72
N ALA A 1203 -7.36 18.94 -36.97
CA ALA A 1203 -6.94 19.36 -38.32
C ALA A 1203 -5.77 18.51 -38.86
N LEU A 1204 -4.85 18.09 -37.99
CA LEU A 1204 -3.76 17.19 -38.34
C LEU A 1204 -4.24 15.77 -38.68
N ALA A 1205 -5.26 15.28 -37.97
CA ALA A 1205 -5.87 13.97 -38.23
C ALA A 1205 -6.52 13.92 -39.63
N GLU A 1206 -7.25 14.99 -40.00
CA GLU A 1206 -7.89 15.11 -41.31
C GLU A 1206 -6.89 15.27 -42.46
N ALA A 1207 -5.88 16.12 -42.30
CA ALA A 1207 -4.94 16.48 -43.38
C ALA A 1207 -4.07 15.32 -43.90
N VAL A 1208 -3.97 14.21 -43.15
CA VAL A 1208 -3.11 13.07 -43.50
C VAL A 1208 -3.87 11.74 -43.39
N MET A 1209 -5.21 11.79 -43.50
CA MET A 1209 -6.06 10.59 -43.42
C MET A 1209 -5.84 9.63 -44.60
N ASP A 1210 -5.51 10.16 -45.79
CA ASP A 1210 -5.39 9.39 -47.04
C ASP A 1210 -3.92 9.20 -47.52
N ASP A 1211 -2.92 9.41 -46.67
CA ASP A 1211 -1.52 9.22 -47.08
C ASP A 1211 -1.12 7.72 -47.02
N PRO A 1212 -0.67 7.09 -48.11
CA PRO A 1212 -0.37 5.67 -48.16
C PRO A 1212 0.77 5.19 -47.23
N ALA A 1213 1.55 6.11 -46.65
CA ALA A 1213 2.60 5.75 -45.70
C ALA A 1213 2.09 5.52 -44.26
N LEU A 1214 0.84 5.89 -43.96
CA LEU A 1214 0.19 5.74 -42.65
C LEU A 1214 -0.95 4.73 -42.73
#